data_AF-A0A0Q3LSE8-F1
#
_entry.id   AF-A0A0Q3LSE8-F1
#
_cell.length_a   1.000
_cell.length_b   1.000
_cell.length_c   1.000
_cell.angle_alpha   90.00
_cell.angle_beta   90.00
_cell.angle_gamma   90.00
#
_symmetry.space_group_name_H-M   'P 1'
#
loop_
_entity.id
_entity.type
_entity.pdbx_description
1 polymer ?
#
loop_
_entity_poly.entity_id
_entity_poly.type
_entity_poly.pdbx_seq_one_letter_code
_entity_poly.pdbx_strand_id
1 'polypeptide(L)'
;MDKSLNSFVDFLIDQKKLRFSVDEFPIDTALINNGIVKIENGQGSISDFGMVTKSLLEKYMQRLNISIGRSFEENVQFIADMEKDFICKGFTSDYLELEKEIWRLIIKESNDSQECSFSEYLNSIDPDNLPEGFYQFMEAYSILLPELNLSEDDIIDNFFTLTDVTKSETQYSLDLDNVLNGISRLCKNDYDRGLSLLQKSLDHQNRKDILISAVVTGLFENKGSQFYRSILKKLIAEKKNQIPVFFGLSNVTNPSDTDCELFIDLIKEYRGEEKITTAILSLAFSVLKTKHSTYHPFCLQELDSAVVNESAAYYILHNINRTDISKDKKTDLIVKLIHQDYFSTEKYITQIARSVRLLKDLESFKKIMMSIIGVSPYTHFIKKFQTFLQHIDKTEIDKLIIELLTDNAASKRFIGLEIFHEMSRLDPYRFTLDILTLAPISQYKLWMALTGDFHQPKDRLTALLPLLNSESELVRESFLCKLEEISEDYGGQVLDILVENLVDDNPDQRTAMKRIKNYISDFYDRHTIAKNALSEINPYQTHSKYIIKFNYLFHKNMNKSIDRGAREDSFLSLLGANTVQLSKGGGYRFGPKKEIAQLGSFASSFTMPRSYFIDPNQYDMEIGMLIRQDWKDEEFAELLKVIENE
;
A
#
# COMPACT_ATOMS: atom_id res chain seq x y z
N MET A 1 27.22 -29.69 -33.18
CA MET A 1 26.21 -29.10 -32.30
C MET A 1 26.23 -29.81 -30.95
N ASP A 2 25.84 -31.08 -30.85
CA ASP A 2 25.80 -31.83 -29.58
C ASP A 2 27.13 -31.89 -28.84
N LYS A 3 28.25 -32.13 -29.55
CA LYS A 3 29.59 -32.12 -28.95
C LYS A 3 29.95 -30.75 -28.36
N SER A 4 29.59 -29.68 -29.06
CA SER A 4 29.85 -28.30 -28.64
C SER A 4 28.98 -27.90 -27.45
N LEU A 5 27.70 -28.28 -27.46
CA LEU A 5 26.76 -28.05 -26.36
C LEU A 5 27.17 -28.85 -25.12
N ASN A 6 27.54 -30.12 -25.27
CA ASN A 6 28.03 -30.93 -24.16
C ASN A 6 29.29 -30.34 -23.53
N SER A 7 30.26 -29.93 -24.33
CA SER A 7 31.48 -29.28 -23.81
C SER A 7 31.17 -27.97 -23.09
N PHE A 8 30.19 -27.22 -23.56
CA PHE A 8 29.74 -25.98 -22.92
C PHE A 8 29.06 -26.25 -21.57
N VAL A 9 28.17 -27.25 -21.52
CA VAL A 9 27.51 -27.65 -20.27
C VAL A 9 28.51 -28.20 -19.24
N ASP A 10 29.53 -28.98 -19.66
CA ASP A 10 30.61 -29.39 -18.75
C ASP A 10 31.28 -28.18 -18.10
N PHE A 11 31.59 -27.17 -18.92
CA PHE A 11 32.17 -25.93 -18.42
C PHE A 11 31.25 -25.23 -17.40
N LEU A 12 29.94 -25.14 -17.65
CA LEU A 12 28.98 -24.54 -16.71
C LEU A 12 28.94 -25.33 -15.38
N ILE A 13 28.93 -26.67 -15.46
CA ILE A 13 28.91 -27.57 -14.29
C ILE A 13 30.22 -27.48 -13.50
N ASP A 14 31.38 -27.33 -14.13
CA ASP A 14 32.66 -27.26 -13.44
C ASP A 14 32.89 -25.87 -12.82
N GLN A 15 32.57 -24.82 -13.56
CA GLN A 15 32.80 -23.44 -13.13
C GLN A 15 31.72 -22.93 -12.20
N LYS A 16 30.50 -23.50 -12.22
CA LYS A 16 29.35 -23.05 -11.42
C LYS A 16 28.95 -21.61 -11.73
N LYS A 17 28.91 -21.25 -13.01
CA LYS A 17 28.60 -19.90 -13.48
C LYS A 17 27.78 -19.98 -14.76
N LEU A 18 26.82 -19.05 -14.92
CA LEU A 18 25.99 -18.91 -16.13
C LEU A 18 26.38 -17.69 -16.99
N ARG A 19 27.25 -16.83 -16.45
CA ARG A 19 27.94 -15.75 -17.16
C ARG A 19 29.44 -15.94 -17.04
N PHE A 20 30.14 -15.69 -18.12
CA PHE A 20 31.57 -15.94 -18.22
C PHE A 20 32.22 -14.95 -19.19
N SER A 21 33.50 -14.67 -19.00
CA SER A 21 34.26 -13.91 -19.97
C SER A 21 34.57 -14.77 -21.19
N VAL A 22 34.61 -14.17 -22.39
CA VAL A 22 34.98 -14.90 -23.63
C VAL A 22 36.40 -15.49 -23.53
N ASP A 23 37.26 -14.94 -22.65
CA ASP A 23 38.60 -15.45 -22.39
C ASP A 23 38.61 -16.70 -21.47
N GLU A 24 37.53 -16.94 -20.70
CA GLU A 24 37.42 -18.09 -19.78
C GLU A 24 37.04 -19.39 -20.51
N PHE A 25 36.30 -19.29 -21.61
CA PHE A 25 35.87 -20.44 -22.42
C PHE A 25 35.78 -20.05 -23.90
N PRO A 26 36.54 -20.71 -24.80
CA PRO A 26 36.46 -20.45 -26.23
C PRO A 26 35.12 -20.99 -26.77
N ILE A 27 34.11 -20.13 -26.83
CA ILE A 27 32.77 -20.47 -27.28
C ILE A 27 32.82 -20.90 -28.75
N ASP A 28 32.32 -22.11 -29.03
CA ASP A 28 32.15 -22.57 -30.40
C ASP A 28 31.15 -21.66 -31.13
N THR A 29 31.56 -21.12 -32.28
CA THR A 29 30.70 -20.31 -33.18
C THR A 29 29.37 -20.98 -33.51
N ALA A 30 29.30 -22.31 -33.48
CA ALA A 30 28.04 -23.04 -33.65
C ALA A 30 27.00 -22.72 -32.55
N LEU A 31 27.40 -22.47 -31.29
CA LEU A 31 26.46 -22.13 -30.21
C LEU A 31 25.89 -20.71 -30.39
N ILE A 32 26.70 -19.79 -30.92
CA ILE A 32 26.30 -18.41 -31.20
C ILE A 32 25.36 -18.37 -32.41
N ASN A 33 25.74 -19.03 -33.50
CA ASN A 33 24.96 -19.04 -34.74
C ASN A 33 23.57 -19.67 -34.58
N ASN A 34 23.39 -20.56 -33.59
CA ASN A 34 22.10 -21.17 -33.27
C ASN A 34 21.36 -20.45 -32.12
N GLY A 35 21.87 -19.31 -31.64
CA GLY A 35 21.19 -18.50 -30.64
C GLY A 35 21.17 -19.10 -29.22
N ILE A 36 22.00 -20.12 -28.94
CA ILE A 36 22.07 -20.76 -27.61
C ILE A 36 22.81 -19.86 -26.61
N VAL A 37 23.85 -19.17 -27.09
CA VAL A 37 24.69 -18.25 -26.30
C VAL A 37 24.79 -16.93 -27.02
N LYS A 38 24.71 -15.82 -26.28
CA LYS A 38 25.00 -14.47 -26.79
C LYS A 38 26.27 -13.91 -26.16
N ILE A 39 26.98 -13.08 -26.92
CA ILE A 39 28.14 -12.33 -26.45
C ILE A 39 27.82 -10.84 -26.50
N GLU A 40 27.87 -10.18 -25.35
CA GLU A 40 27.67 -8.73 -25.21
C GLU A 40 28.82 -8.16 -24.38
N ASN A 41 29.48 -7.11 -24.86
CA ASN A 41 30.57 -6.41 -24.15
C ASN A 41 31.71 -7.31 -23.61
N GLY A 42 32.06 -8.38 -24.34
CA GLY A 42 33.11 -9.33 -23.92
C GLY A 42 32.69 -10.35 -22.86
N GLN A 43 31.39 -10.43 -22.53
CA GLN A 43 30.81 -11.47 -21.69
C GLN A 43 29.86 -12.37 -22.49
N GLY A 44 29.97 -13.68 -22.27
CA GLY A 44 29.03 -14.69 -22.75
C GLY A 44 27.91 -14.92 -21.73
N SER A 45 26.67 -15.04 -22.21
CA SER A 45 25.51 -15.45 -21.41
C SER A 45 24.60 -16.40 -22.19
N ILE A 46 23.85 -17.24 -21.48
CA ILE A 46 22.88 -18.15 -22.08
C ILE A 46 21.70 -17.34 -22.64
N SER A 47 21.29 -17.67 -23.86
CA SER A 47 20.12 -17.10 -24.54
C SER A 47 18.98 -18.11 -24.64
N ASP A 48 19.29 -19.39 -24.83
CA ASP A 48 18.32 -20.50 -24.83
C ASP A 48 18.53 -21.38 -23.60
N PHE A 49 17.84 -21.04 -22.51
CA PHE A 49 17.90 -21.81 -21.28
C PHE A 49 17.29 -23.21 -21.45
N GLY A 50 16.28 -23.41 -22.31
CA GLY A 50 15.63 -24.70 -22.49
C GLY A 50 16.59 -25.78 -23.03
N MET A 51 17.34 -25.45 -24.10
CA MET A 51 18.34 -26.38 -24.66
C MET A 51 19.49 -26.67 -23.68
N VAL A 52 19.96 -25.64 -22.97
CA VAL A 52 21.06 -25.80 -22.00
C VAL A 52 20.61 -26.65 -20.81
N THR A 53 19.44 -26.37 -20.24
CA THR A 53 18.91 -27.09 -19.09
C THR A 53 18.70 -28.57 -19.40
N LYS A 54 18.18 -28.91 -20.58
CA LYS A 54 18.01 -30.32 -20.99
C LYS A 54 19.34 -31.08 -20.93
N SER A 55 20.37 -30.54 -21.57
CA SER A 55 21.70 -31.16 -21.60
C SER A 55 22.36 -31.18 -20.21
N LEU A 56 22.08 -30.17 -19.38
CA LEU A 56 22.57 -30.08 -18.01
C LEU A 56 21.93 -31.13 -17.09
N LEU A 57 20.61 -31.35 -17.21
CA LEU A 57 19.88 -32.38 -16.47
C LEU A 57 20.39 -33.78 -16.81
N GLU A 58 20.59 -34.09 -18.10
CA GLU A 58 21.15 -35.37 -18.54
C GLU A 58 22.49 -35.68 -17.87
N LYS A 59 23.37 -34.68 -17.73
CA LYS A 59 24.66 -34.84 -17.06
C LYS A 59 24.55 -35.01 -15.55
N TYR A 60 23.67 -34.24 -14.90
CA TYR A 60 23.44 -34.39 -13.46
C TYR A 60 22.82 -35.73 -13.10
N MET A 61 21.87 -36.22 -13.88
CA MET A 61 21.30 -37.56 -13.73
C MET A 61 22.38 -38.65 -13.85
N GLN A 62 23.27 -38.56 -14.84
CA GLN A 62 24.40 -39.48 -14.99
C GLN A 62 25.39 -39.39 -13.82
N ARG A 63 25.72 -38.17 -13.38
CA ARG A 63 26.72 -37.92 -12.32
C ARG A 63 26.24 -38.38 -10.94
N LEU A 64 24.96 -38.17 -10.64
CA LEU A 64 24.35 -38.54 -9.35
C LEU A 64 23.75 -39.95 -9.38
N ASN A 65 23.72 -40.60 -10.54
CA ASN A 65 23.06 -41.89 -10.75
C ASN A 65 21.59 -41.88 -10.28
N ILE A 66 20.89 -40.80 -10.61
CA ILE A 66 19.47 -40.57 -10.31
C ILE A 66 18.71 -40.62 -11.63
N SER A 67 17.55 -41.29 -11.61
CA SER A 67 16.56 -41.24 -12.69
C SER A 67 15.35 -40.47 -12.20
N ILE A 68 14.72 -39.69 -13.08
CA ILE A 68 13.43 -39.05 -12.80
C ILE A 68 12.42 -40.15 -12.49
N GLY A 69 12.00 -40.20 -11.23
CA GLY A 69 11.18 -41.27 -10.66
C GLY A 69 9.69 -40.94 -10.67
N ARG A 70 8.87 -41.94 -10.30
CA ARG A 70 7.43 -41.77 -10.13
C ARG A 70 7.08 -40.95 -8.87
N SER A 71 7.89 -41.05 -7.82
CA SER A 71 7.77 -40.20 -6.63
C SER A 71 8.30 -38.81 -6.96
N PHE A 72 7.40 -37.84 -7.04
CA PHE A 72 7.81 -36.49 -7.37
C PHE A 72 8.63 -35.84 -6.25
N GLU A 73 8.47 -36.27 -4.99
CA GLU A 73 9.27 -35.84 -3.85
C GLU A 73 10.77 -36.12 -4.06
N GLU A 74 11.11 -37.28 -4.63
CA GLU A 74 12.49 -37.63 -4.98
C GLU A 74 13.04 -36.71 -6.07
N ASN A 75 12.20 -36.32 -7.02
CA ASN A 75 12.57 -35.37 -8.07
C ASN A 75 12.77 -33.95 -7.51
N VAL A 76 11.96 -33.52 -6.54
CA VAL A 76 12.16 -32.26 -5.82
C VAL A 76 13.48 -32.27 -5.05
N GLN A 77 13.80 -33.36 -4.36
CA GLN A 77 15.08 -33.51 -3.68
C GLN A 77 16.26 -33.45 -4.66
N PHE A 78 16.11 -34.05 -5.85
CA PHE A 78 17.12 -33.95 -6.91
C PHE A 78 17.34 -32.51 -7.39
N ILE A 79 16.28 -31.71 -7.55
CA ILE A 79 16.40 -30.28 -7.88
C ILE A 79 17.18 -29.53 -6.78
N ALA A 80 16.84 -29.77 -5.52
CA ALA A 80 17.52 -29.13 -4.39
C ALA A 80 19.01 -29.53 -4.31
N ASP A 81 19.33 -30.80 -4.59
CA ASP A 81 20.72 -31.27 -4.64
C ASP A 81 21.51 -30.62 -5.79
N MET A 82 20.88 -30.46 -6.95
CA MET A 82 21.46 -29.73 -8.09
C MET A 82 21.71 -28.27 -7.74
N GLU A 83 20.74 -27.59 -7.13
CA GLU A 83 20.87 -26.20 -6.70
C GLU A 83 22.03 -26.05 -5.72
N LYS A 84 22.07 -26.88 -4.68
CA LYS A 84 23.13 -26.88 -3.68
C LYS A 84 24.52 -27.08 -4.28
N ASP A 85 24.66 -28.00 -5.25
CA ASP A 85 25.91 -28.19 -5.99
C ASP A 85 26.22 -26.97 -6.87
N PHE A 86 25.21 -26.32 -7.46
CA PHE A 86 25.42 -25.17 -8.33
C PHE A 86 25.82 -23.90 -7.57
N ILE A 87 25.21 -23.63 -6.42
CA ILE A 87 25.46 -22.42 -5.62
C ILE A 87 26.56 -22.57 -4.55
N CYS A 88 27.24 -23.72 -4.49
CA CYS A 88 28.26 -24.00 -3.46
C CYS A 88 29.44 -23.00 -3.44
N LYS A 89 29.69 -22.30 -4.55
CA LYS A 89 30.74 -21.26 -4.69
C LYS A 89 30.23 -19.84 -4.44
N GLY A 90 28.97 -19.67 -4.03
CA GLY A 90 28.33 -18.38 -3.80
C GLY A 90 27.20 -18.08 -4.79
N PHE A 91 26.74 -16.83 -4.79
CA PHE A 91 25.64 -16.37 -5.65
C PHE A 91 25.98 -16.50 -7.13
N THR A 92 25.06 -17.12 -7.89
CA THR A 92 25.18 -17.27 -9.35
C THR A 92 24.13 -16.42 -10.04
N SER A 93 24.57 -15.44 -10.85
CA SER A 93 23.67 -14.62 -11.66
C SER A 93 22.90 -15.49 -12.65
N ASP A 94 21.61 -15.19 -12.82
CA ASP A 94 20.66 -15.87 -13.74
C ASP A 94 20.29 -17.31 -13.35
N TYR A 95 20.65 -17.79 -12.15
CA TYR A 95 20.28 -19.14 -11.72
C TYR A 95 18.75 -19.34 -11.66
N LEU A 96 17.99 -18.31 -11.29
CA LEU A 96 16.53 -18.36 -11.26
C LEU A 96 15.91 -18.70 -12.64
N GLU A 97 16.50 -18.22 -13.74
CA GLU A 97 16.01 -18.54 -15.09
C GLU A 97 16.33 -20.00 -15.46
N LEU A 98 17.49 -20.51 -15.02
CA LEU A 98 17.82 -21.93 -15.14
C LEU A 98 16.87 -22.79 -14.30
N GLU A 99 16.60 -22.40 -13.06
CA GLU A 99 15.73 -23.09 -12.11
C GLU A 99 14.30 -23.26 -12.66
N LYS A 100 13.73 -22.20 -13.23
CA LYS A 100 12.41 -22.25 -13.89
C LYS A 100 12.35 -23.31 -14.99
N GLU A 101 13.38 -23.39 -15.83
CA GLU A 101 13.45 -24.39 -16.89
C GLU A 101 13.71 -25.81 -16.34
N ILE A 102 14.45 -25.94 -15.23
CA ILE A 102 14.66 -27.23 -14.55
C ILE A 102 13.32 -27.79 -14.08
N TRP A 103 12.53 -26.97 -13.37
CA TRP A 103 11.19 -27.36 -12.90
C TRP A 103 10.28 -27.77 -14.06
N ARG A 104 10.26 -27.00 -15.15
CA ARG A 104 9.46 -27.33 -16.35
C ARG A 104 9.83 -28.68 -16.94
N LEU A 105 11.13 -28.92 -17.17
CA LEU A 105 11.57 -30.18 -17.78
C LEU A 105 11.31 -31.38 -16.87
N ILE A 106 11.53 -31.25 -15.57
CA ILE A 106 11.30 -32.35 -14.62
C ILE A 106 9.81 -32.67 -14.47
N ILE A 107 8.94 -31.66 -14.37
CA ILE A 107 7.48 -31.87 -14.34
C ILE A 107 7.02 -32.58 -15.62
N LYS A 108 7.47 -32.08 -16.78
CA LYS A 108 7.10 -32.67 -18.08
C LYS A 108 7.56 -34.12 -18.20
N GLU A 109 8.83 -34.40 -17.93
CA GLU A 109 9.39 -35.75 -18.02
C GLU A 109 8.75 -36.70 -16.98
N SER A 110 8.48 -36.24 -15.76
CA SER A 110 7.80 -37.05 -14.73
C SER A 110 6.39 -37.46 -15.17
N ASN A 111 5.67 -36.58 -15.87
CA ASN A 111 4.34 -36.88 -16.38
C ASN A 111 4.40 -37.75 -17.65
N ASP A 112 5.22 -37.38 -18.63
CA ASP A 112 5.32 -38.06 -19.93
C ASP A 112 5.88 -39.49 -19.79
N SER A 113 6.93 -39.67 -18.97
CA SER A 113 7.66 -40.94 -18.87
C SER A 113 7.20 -41.82 -17.70
N GLN A 114 6.64 -41.25 -16.62
CA GLN A 114 6.29 -41.98 -15.39
C GLN A 114 4.81 -41.86 -14.99
N GLU A 115 3.97 -41.21 -15.80
CA GLU A 115 2.53 -41.01 -15.55
C GLU A 115 2.27 -40.35 -14.17
N CYS A 116 3.15 -39.46 -13.72
CA CYS A 116 3.00 -38.79 -12.43
C CYS A 116 1.82 -37.82 -12.45
N SER A 117 0.89 -37.96 -11.49
CA SER A 117 -0.26 -37.06 -11.32
C SER A 117 0.04 -35.84 -10.44
N PHE A 118 1.16 -35.84 -9.72
CA PHE A 118 1.56 -34.86 -8.69
C PHE A 118 0.67 -34.77 -7.45
N SER A 119 -0.47 -35.48 -7.40
CA SER A 119 -1.42 -35.41 -6.29
C SER A 119 -0.83 -35.90 -4.96
N GLU A 120 -0.04 -36.97 -4.98
CA GLU A 120 0.64 -37.48 -3.79
C GLU A 120 1.60 -36.45 -3.20
N TYR A 121 2.41 -35.81 -4.06
CA TYR A 121 3.32 -34.73 -3.65
C TYR A 121 2.56 -33.52 -3.10
N LEU A 122 1.52 -33.07 -3.79
CA LEU A 122 0.74 -31.93 -3.31
C LEU A 122 0.06 -32.21 -1.96
N ASN A 123 -0.40 -33.45 -1.74
CA ASN A 123 -1.03 -33.86 -0.49
C ASN A 123 -0.04 -34.06 0.66
N SER A 124 1.27 -34.17 0.39
CA SER A 124 2.30 -34.28 1.43
C SER A 124 2.81 -32.92 1.93
N ILE A 125 2.43 -31.82 1.26
CA ILE A 125 2.84 -30.46 1.63
C ILE A 125 2.10 -29.97 2.87
N ASP A 126 2.86 -29.47 3.85
CA ASP A 126 2.33 -28.79 5.03
C ASP A 126 2.00 -27.32 4.69
N PRO A 127 0.72 -26.89 4.79
CA PRO A 127 0.34 -25.50 4.54
C PRO A 127 1.04 -24.48 5.45
N ASP A 128 1.42 -24.88 6.67
CA ASP A 128 2.10 -24.00 7.63
C ASP A 128 3.62 -23.94 7.37
N ASN A 129 4.15 -24.82 6.51
CA ASN A 129 5.57 -24.92 6.21
C ASN A 129 5.82 -25.36 4.76
N LEU A 130 5.61 -24.44 3.82
CA LEU A 130 5.78 -24.69 2.39
C LEU A 130 7.23 -25.07 2.05
N PRO A 131 7.46 -26.11 1.23
CA PRO A 131 8.80 -26.51 0.83
C PRO A 131 9.46 -25.48 -0.08
N GLU A 132 10.78 -25.41 -0.01
CA GLU A 132 11.61 -24.60 -0.92
C GLU A 132 11.38 -25.06 -2.36
N GLY A 133 11.12 -24.13 -3.28
CA GLY A 133 10.77 -24.43 -4.68
C GLY A 133 9.28 -24.67 -4.98
N PHE A 134 8.38 -24.64 -3.97
CA PHE A 134 6.94 -24.85 -4.20
C PHE A 134 6.31 -23.83 -5.18
N TYR A 135 6.73 -22.57 -5.11
CA TYR A 135 6.24 -21.54 -6.02
C TYR A 135 6.70 -21.77 -7.46
N GLN A 136 7.95 -22.19 -7.65
CA GLN A 136 8.49 -22.57 -8.95
C GLN A 136 7.78 -23.80 -9.51
N PHE A 137 7.44 -24.78 -8.67
CA PHE A 137 6.58 -25.89 -9.05
C PHE A 137 5.23 -25.39 -9.56
N MET A 138 4.53 -24.53 -8.80
CA MET A 138 3.21 -24.02 -9.21
C MET A 138 3.27 -23.25 -10.53
N GLU A 139 4.28 -22.38 -10.71
CA GLU A 139 4.48 -21.64 -11.96
C GLU A 139 4.69 -22.59 -13.15
N ALA A 140 5.61 -23.55 -13.02
CA ALA A 140 5.92 -24.51 -14.06
C ALA A 140 4.74 -25.45 -14.37
N TYR A 141 4.09 -25.99 -13.34
CA TYR A 141 2.88 -26.82 -13.45
C TYR A 141 1.77 -26.08 -14.21
N SER A 142 1.51 -24.83 -13.84
CA SER A 142 0.46 -24.01 -14.45
C SER A 142 0.71 -23.72 -15.93
N ILE A 143 1.98 -23.52 -16.31
CA ILE A 143 2.38 -23.27 -17.69
C ILE A 143 2.25 -24.53 -18.54
N LEU A 144 2.67 -25.67 -17.98
CA LEU A 144 2.68 -26.96 -18.66
C LEU A 144 1.33 -27.67 -18.67
N LEU A 145 0.37 -27.28 -17.83
CA LEU A 145 -0.92 -27.95 -17.69
C LEU A 145 -1.61 -28.33 -19.02
N PRO A 146 -1.61 -27.49 -20.09
CA PRO A 146 -2.17 -27.86 -21.39
C PRO A 146 -1.44 -29.01 -22.10
N GLU A 147 -0.17 -29.25 -21.77
CA GLU A 147 0.68 -30.29 -22.35
C GLU A 147 0.70 -31.58 -21.51
N LEU A 148 0.32 -31.52 -20.23
CA LEU A 148 0.35 -32.67 -19.33
C LEU A 148 -0.79 -33.66 -19.61
N ASN A 149 -0.45 -34.95 -19.60
CA ASN A 149 -1.35 -36.08 -19.72
C ASN A 149 -1.98 -36.48 -18.36
N LEU A 150 -2.60 -35.51 -17.70
CA LEU A 150 -3.34 -35.71 -16.44
C LEU A 150 -4.81 -36.07 -16.71
N SER A 151 -5.41 -36.94 -15.89
CA SER A 151 -6.86 -37.11 -15.94
C SER A 151 -7.57 -35.85 -15.42
N GLU A 152 -8.85 -35.66 -15.76
CA GLU A 152 -9.61 -34.55 -15.19
C GLU A 152 -9.76 -34.66 -13.67
N ASP A 153 -9.75 -35.87 -13.12
CA ASP A 153 -9.80 -36.08 -11.67
C ASP A 153 -8.51 -35.59 -11.02
N ASP A 154 -7.34 -35.92 -11.61
CA ASP A 154 -6.05 -35.41 -11.14
C ASP A 154 -5.99 -33.89 -11.17
N ILE A 155 -6.51 -33.26 -12.24
CA ILE A 155 -6.52 -31.79 -12.36
C ILE A 155 -7.39 -31.17 -11.26
N ILE A 156 -8.58 -31.73 -11.02
CA ILE A 156 -9.51 -31.24 -9.99
C ILE A 156 -8.92 -31.41 -8.60
N ASP A 157 -8.38 -32.59 -8.29
CA ASP A 157 -7.80 -32.89 -6.98
C ASP A 157 -6.58 -32.01 -6.71
N ASN A 158 -5.67 -31.89 -7.68
CA ASN A 158 -4.52 -31.00 -7.57
C ASN A 158 -4.93 -29.54 -7.38
N PHE A 159 -5.95 -29.07 -8.11
CA PHE A 159 -6.46 -27.72 -7.95
C PHE A 159 -6.99 -27.46 -6.54
N PHE A 160 -7.75 -28.40 -5.97
CA PHE A 160 -8.27 -28.24 -4.62
C PHE A 160 -7.16 -28.23 -3.57
N THR A 161 -6.19 -29.14 -3.68
CA THR A 161 -5.04 -29.16 -2.76
C THR A 161 -4.23 -27.86 -2.88
N LEU A 162 -3.93 -27.39 -4.09
CA LEU A 162 -3.24 -26.12 -4.30
C LEU A 162 -4.01 -24.92 -3.72
N THR A 163 -5.34 -24.92 -3.83
CA THR A 163 -6.18 -23.88 -3.24
C THR A 163 -6.14 -23.90 -1.71
N ASP A 164 -6.06 -25.08 -1.09
CA ASP A 164 -5.92 -25.23 0.36
C ASP A 164 -4.54 -24.77 0.86
N VAL A 165 -3.48 -25.17 0.16
CA VAL A 165 -2.08 -24.85 0.50
C VAL A 165 -1.76 -23.36 0.31
N THR A 166 -2.38 -22.69 -0.67
CA THR A 166 -2.12 -21.26 -0.99
C THR A 166 -3.06 -20.28 -0.29
N LYS A 167 -3.87 -20.75 0.65
CA LYS A 167 -4.89 -19.94 1.34
C LYS A 167 -4.25 -18.97 2.32
N SER A 168 -4.00 -17.73 1.89
CA SER A 168 -3.54 -16.65 2.77
C SER A 168 -4.70 -15.83 3.36
N GLU A 169 -4.49 -15.15 4.49
CA GLU A 169 -5.43 -14.14 5.02
C GLU A 169 -5.61 -12.94 4.08
N THR A 170 -4.73 -12.77 3.09
CA THR A 170 -4.87 -11.73 2.07
C THR A 170 -5.74 -12.23 0.91
N GLN A 171 -6.75 -11.43 0.53
CA GLN A 171 -7.79 -11.78 -0.45
C GLN A 171 -7.29 -12.11 -1.88
N TYR A 172 -5.98 -12.09 -2.15
CA TYR A 172 -5.39 -12.34 -3.46
C TYR A 172 -4.08 -13.12 -3.31
N SER A 173 -4.10 -14.42 -3.62
CA SER A 173 -2.89 -15.21 -3.82
C SER A 173 -2.53 -15.17 -5.31
N LEU A 174 -1.46 -14.45 -5.66
CA LEU A 174 -0.96 -14.35 -7.04
C LEU A 174 -0.71 -15.73 -7.68
N ASP A 175 -0.43 -16.74 -6.86
CA ASP A 175 -0.08 -18.07 -7.32
C ASP A 175 -1.29 -18.91 -7.74
N LEU A 176 -2.45 -18.70 -7.11
CA LEU A 176 -3.69 -19.36 -7.51
C LEU A 176 -4.16 -18.86 -8.90
N ASP A 177 -3.94 -17.57 -9.19
CA ASP A 177 -4.25 -16.99 -10.51
C ASP A 177 -3.45 -17.67 -11.63
N ASN A 178 -2.20 -18.09 -11.37
CA ASN A 178 -1.40 -18.83 -12.36
C ASN A 178 -2.03 -20.18 -12.70
N VAL A 179 -2.47 -20.93 -11.70
CA VAL A 179 -3.11 -22.25 -11.89
C VAL A 179 -4.42 -22.11 -12.66
N LEU A 180 -5.25 -21.12 -12.32
CA LEU A 180 -6.50 -20.83 -13.03
C LEU A 180 -6.25 -20.47 -14.50
N ASN A 181 -5.22 -19.68 -14.77
CA ASN A 181 -4.80 -19.37 -16.14
C ASN A 181 -4.29 -20.60 -16.90
N GLY A 182 -3.64 -21.55 -16.21
CA GLY A 182 -3.26 -22.85 -16.76
C GLY A 182 -4.47 -23.69 -17.17
N ILE A 183 -5.47 -23.80 -16.29
CA ILE A 183 -6.73 -24.52 -16.54
C ILE A 183 -7.50 -23.89 -17.70
N SER A 184 -7.58 -22.56 -17.74
CA SER A 184 -8.22 -21.85 -18.84
C SER A 184 -7.53 -22.14 -20.18
N ARG A 185 -6.18 -22.13 -20.21
CA ARG A 185 -5.39 -22.49 -21.40
C ARG A 185 -5.59 -23.94 -21.85
N LEU A 186 -5.67 -24.88 -20.91
CA LEU A 186 -5.98 -26.28 -21.21
C LEU A 186 -7.33 -26.39 -21.94
N CYS A 187 -8.39 -25.83 -21.36
CA CYS A 187 -9.73 -25.86 -21.95
C CYS A 187 -9.85 -25.08 -23.27
N LYS A 188 -8.99 -24.07 -23.44
CA LYS A 188 -8.85 -23.33 -24.71
C LYS A 188 -8.19 -24.17 -25.80
N ASN A 189 -7.22 -25.01 -25.45
CA ASN A 189 -6.47 -25.82 -26.42
C ASN A 189 -7.21 -27.13 -26.75
N ASP A 190 -7.89 -27.73 -25.77
CA ASP A 190 -8.62 -28.99 -25.90
C ASP A 190 -10.08 -28.83 -25.42
N TYR A 191 -10.98 -28.69 -26.40
CA TYR A 191 -12.39 -28.44 -26.14
C TYR A 191 -13.11 -29.63 -25.48
N ASP A 192 -12.84 -30.85 -25.95
CA ASP A 192 -13.55 -32.03 -25.48
C ASP A 192 -13.13 -32.39 -24.04
N ARG A 193 -11.82 -32.29 -23.76
CA ARG A 193 -11.29 -32.42 -22.39
C ARG A 193 -11.80 -31.32 -21.49
N GLY A 194 -11.90 -30.08 -21.98
CA GLY A 194 -12.51 -28.98 -21.23
C GLY A 194 -13.99 -29.23 -20.89
N LEU A 195 -14.78 -29.83 -21.79
CA LEU A 195 -16.18 -30.19 -21.54
C LEU A 195 -16.31 -31.28 -20.47
N SER A 196 -15.45 -32.30 -20.53
CA SER A 196 -15.34 -33.35 -19.52
C SER A 196 -15.02 -32.75 -18.14
N LEU A 197 -14.03 -31.86 -18.10
CA LEU A 197 -13.63 -31.15 -16.88
C LEU A 197 -14.76 -30.27 -16.33
N LEU A 198 -15.50 -29.57 -17.19
CA LEU A 198 -16.67 -28.78 -16.79
C LEU A 198 -17.73 -29.67 -16.15
N GLN A 199 -18.07 -30.80 -16.77
CA GLN A 199 -19.09 -31.71 -16.26
C GLN A 199 -18.72 -32.25 -14.88
N LYS A 200 -17.49 -32.73 -14.71
CA LYS A 200 -16.99 -33.19 -13.40
C LYS A 200 -17.00 -32.07 -12.37
N SER A 201 -16.53 -30.87 -12.74
CA SER A 201 -16.52 -29.70 -11.85
C SER A 201 -17.92 -29.31 -11.35
N LEU A 202 -18.95 -29.48 -12.18
CA LEU A 202 -20.34 -29.19 -11.80
C LEU A 202 -20.88 -30.17 -10.74
N ASP A 203 -20.41 -31.42 -10.76
CA ASP A 203 -20.84 -32.51 -9.88
C ASP A 203 -20.23 -32.41 -8.46
N HIS A 204 -19.14 -31.65 -8.28
CA HIS A 204 -18.55 -31.40 -6.95
C HIS A 204 -19.37 -30.41 -6.10
N GLN A 205 -19.39 -30.60 -4.78
CA GLN A 205 -20.18 -29.77 -3.84
C GLN A 205 -19.44 -28.55 -3.30
N ASN A 206 -18.12 -28.60 -3.13
CA ASN A 206 -17.34 -27.56 -2.46
C ASN A 206 -16.35 -26.87 -3.41
N ARG A 207 -16.21 -25.55 -3.29
CA ARG A 207 -15.17 -24.71 -3.93
C ARG A 207 -15.06 -24.77 -5.47
N LYS A 208 -16.15 -25.15 -6.14
CA LYS A 208 -16.20 -25.27 -7.60
C LYS A 208 -16.26 -23.96 -8.38
N ASP A 209 -16.64 -22.86 -7.76
CA ASP A 209 -16.99 -21.64 -8.50
C ASP A 209 -15.78 -21.04 -9.26
N ILE A 210 -14.62 -20.97 -8.62
CA ILE A 210 -13.42 -20.40 -9.24
C ILE A 210 -12.90 -21.33 -10.36
N LEU A 211 -12.94 -22.65 -10.14
CA LEU A 211 -12.61 -23.66 -11.14
C LEU A 211 -13.55 -23.58 -12.35
N ILE A 212 -14.86 -23.58 -12.12
CA ILE A 212 -15.87 -23.44 -13.18
C ILE A 212 -15.64 -22.15 -13.97
N SER A 213 -15.33 -21.05 -13.30
CA SER A 213 -15.03 -19.78 -13.97
C SER A 213 -13.84 -19.91 -14.93
N ALA A 214 -12.73 -20.52 -14.50
CA ALA A 214 -11.56 -20.74 -15.35
C ALA A 214 -11.86 -21.66 -16.55
N VAL A 215 -12.58 -22.76 -16.31
CA VAL A 215 -12.99 -23.72 -17.35
C VAL A 215 -13.92 -23.06 -18.37
N VAL A 216 -14.93 -22.31 -17.91
CA VAL A 216 -15.86 -21.56 -18.77
C VAL A 216 -15.10 -20.54 -19.61
N THR A 217 -14.13 -19.83 -19.03
CA THR A 217 -13.28 -18.87 -19.75
C THR A 217 -12.60 -19.56 -20.94
N GLY A 218 -11.91 -20.68 -20.70
CA GLY A 218 -11.16 -21.40 -21.74
C GLY A 218 -12.06 -21.99 -22.84
N LEU A 219 -13.16 -22.64 -22.46
CA LEU A 219 -14.12 -23.20 -23.40
C LEU A 219 -14.80 -22.13 -24.27
N PHE A 220 -15.10 -20.97 -23.67
CA PHE A 220 -15.64 -19.85 -24.42
C PHE A 220 -14.60 -19.23 -25.35
N GLU A 221 -13.33 -19.11 -24.93
CA GLU A 221 -12.25 -18.67 -25.84
C GLU A 221 -12.01 -19.64 -27.01
N ASN A 222 -12.34 -20.93 -26.88
CA ASN A 222 -12.22 -21.90 -27.98
C ASN A 222 -13.38 -21.80 -29.00
N LYS A 223 -14.64 -21.81 -28.53
CA LYS A 223 -15.83 -21.94 -29.41
C LYS A 223 -16.80 -20.73 -29.39
N GLY A 224 -16.55 -19.73 -28.54
CA GLY A 224 -17.34 -18.50 -28.41
C GLY A 224 -18.84 -18.76 -28.29
N SER A 225 -19.62 -18.07 -29.12
CA SER A 225 -21.09 -18.15 -29.12
C SER A 225 -21.65 -19.57 -29.33
N GLN A 226 -20.91 -20.49 -29.97
CA GLN A 226 -21.37 -21.86 -30.15
C GLN A 226 -21.47 -22.58 -28.79
N PHE A 227 -20.44 -22.45 -27.94
CA PHE A 227 -20.44 -23.03 -26.59
C PHE A 227 -21.51 -22.39 -25.71
N TYR A 228 -21.73 -21.08 -25.85
CA TYR A 228 -22.82 -20.42 -25.15
C TYR A 228 -24.18 -21.04 -25.50
N ARG A 229 -24.49 -21.19 -26.79
CA ARG A 229 -25.78 -21.70 -27.25
C ARG A 229 -26.01 -23.17 -26.90
N SER A 230 -24.97 -24.00 -26.97
CA SER A 230 -25.07 -25.43 -26.74
C SER A 230 -25.16 -25.79 -25.26
N ILE A 231 -24.42 -25.10 -24.39
CA ILE A 231 -24.22 -25.52 -23.00
C ILE A 231 -24.54 -24.40 -22.01
N LEU A 232 -23.87 -23.24 -22.10
CA LEU A 232 -23.99 -22.21 -21.06
C LEU A 232 -25.41 -21.68 -20.92
N LYS A 233 -26.14 -21.49 -22.02
CA LYS A 233 -27.53 -21.00 -21.97
C LYS A 233 -28.43 -21.90 -21.11
N LYS A 234 -28.24 -23.22 -21.18
CA LYS A 234 -28.97 -24.19 -20.36
C LYS A 234 -28.55 -24.10 -18.88
N LEU A 235 -27.24 -24.05 -18.62
CA LEU A 235 -26.71 -23.92 -17.25
C LEU A 235 -27.18 -22.64 -16.56
N ILE A 236 -27.17 -21.52 -17.28
CA ILE A 236 -27.68 -20.24 -16.78
C ILE A 236 -29.19 -20.36 -16.49
N ALA A 237 -29.98 -20.95 -17.38
CA ALA A 237 -31.42 -21.12 -17.18
C ALA A 237 -31.77 -21.99 -15.94
N GLU A 238 -30.93 -22.96 -15.59
CA GLU A 238 -31.12 -23.83 -14.42
C GLU A 238 -30.82 -23.16 -13.08
N LYS A 239 -30.33 -21.91 -13.08
CA LYS A 239 -29.95 -21.11 -11.89
C LYS A 239 -28.89 -21.73 -10.97
N LYS A 240 -28.35 -22.89 -11.30
CA LYS A 240 -27.24 -23.54 -10.61
C LYS A 240 -25.92 -23.06 -11.24
N ASN A 241 -25.01 -22.54 -10.42
CA ASN A 241 -23.67 -22.07 -10.87
C ASN A 241 -23.70 -20.89 -11.86
N GLN A 242 -24.74 -20.04 -11.83
CA GLN A 242 -24.79 -18.82 -12.65
C GLN A 242 -23.62 -17.85 -12.38
N ILE A 243 -23.28 -17.66 -11.11
CA ILE A 243 -22.19 -16.77 -10.67
C ILE A 243 -20.85 -17.13 -11.34
N PRO A 244 -20.34 -18.37 -11.22
CA PRO A 244 -19.06 -18.71 -11.83
C PRO A 244 -19.10 -18.70 -13.36
N VAL A 245 -20.25 -18.98 -13.98
CA VAL A 245 -20.41 -18.83 -15.44
C VAL A 245 -20.22 -17.38 -15.87
N PHE A 246 -20.88 -16.43 -15.21
CA PHE A 246 -20.72 -15.01 -15.55
C PHE A 246 -19.31 -14.49 -15.28
N PHE A 247 -18.69 -14.88 -14.16
CA PHE A 247 -17.28 -14.54 -13.93
C PHE A 247 -16.36 -15.14 -15.00
N GLY A 248 -16.60 -16.39 -15.42
CA GLY A 248 -15.83 -17.01 -16.50
C GLY A 248 -15.96 -16.27 -17.83
N LEU A 249 -17.18 -15.88 -18.21
CA LEU A 249 -17.41 -15.04 -19.39
C LEU A 249 -16.71 -13.67 -19.27
N SER A 250 -16.68 -13.08 -18.08
CA SER A 250 -16.04 -11.78 -17.85
C SER A 250 -14.51 -11.78 -17.98
N ASN A 251 -13.89 -12.96 -17.78
CA ASN A 251 -12.44 -13.14 -17.78
C ASN A 251 -11.87 -13.48 -19.17
N VAL A 252 -12.71 -13.54 -20.21
CA VAL A 252 -12.27 -13.70 -21.60
C VAL A 252 -11.29 -12.57 -21.95
N THR A 253 -10.12 -12.94 -22.48
CA THR A 253 -8.97 -12.04 -22.63
C THR A 253 -9.22 -10.92 -23.64
N ASN A 254 -9.86 -11.25 -24.77
CA ASN A 254 -10.12 -10.33 -25.87
C ASN A 254 -11.51 -10.62 -26.49
N PRO A 255 -12.60 -10.19 -25.83
CA PRO A 255 -13.94 -10.44 -26.36
C PRO A 255 -14.17 -9.67 -27.66
N SER A 256 -14.78 -10.34 -28.65
CA SER A 256 -15.16 -9.74 -29.93
C SER A 256 -16.40 -8.85 -29.81
N ASP A 257 -16.76 -8.10 -30.86
CA ASP A 257 -18.01 -7.32 -30.89
C ASP A 257 -19.25 -8.21 -30.65
N THR A 258 -19.25 -9.42 -31.23
CA THR A 258 -20.34 -10.39 -31.02
C THR A 258 -20.38 -10.95 -29.60
N ASP A 259 -19.23 -11.05 -28.93
CA ASP A 259 -19.18 -11.45 -27.52
C ASP A 259 -19.68 -10.31 -26.63
N CYS A 260 -19.30 -9.07 -26.94
CA CYS A 260 -19.82 -7.89 -26.25
C CYS A 260 -21.35 -7.80 -26.37
N GLU A 261 -21.91 -8.01 -27.57
CA GLU A 261 -23.37 -8.08 -27.79
C GLU A 261 -24.02 -9.11 -26.87
N LEU A 262 -23.47 -10.33 -26.84
CA LEU A 262 -23.94 -11.40 -25.96
C LEU A 262 -23.88 -10.98 -24.47
N PHE A 263 -22.79 -10.37 -24.05
CA PHE A 263 -22.63 -9.92 -22.66
C PHE A 263 -23.66 -8.84 -22.32
N ILE A 264 -23.94 -7.91 -23.23
CA ILE A 264 -24.98 -6.90 -23.06
C ILE A 264 -26.37 -7.54 -22.93
N ASP A 265 -26.68 -8.53 -23.76
CA ASP A 265 -27.96 -9.22 -23.70
C ASP A 265 -28.13 -9.98 -22.37
N LEU A 266 -27.08 -10.63 -21.88
CA LEU A 266 -27.06 -11.26 -20.56
C LEU A 266 -27.25 -10.24 -19.43
N ILE A 267 -26.58 -9.08 -19.49
CA ILE A 267 -26.75 -8.01 -18.50
C ILE A 267 -28.21 -7.52 -18.47
N LYS A 268 -28.84 -7.35 -19.63
CA LYS A 268 -30.25 -6.93 -19.73
C LYS A 268 -31.20 -7.98 -19.19
N GLU A 269 -30.99 -9.26 -19.52
CA GLU A 269 -31.87 -10.36 -19.13
C GLU A 269 -31.88 -10.57 -17.61
N TYR A 270 -30.72 -10.50 -16.97
CA TYR A 270 -30.57 -10.78 -15.53
C TYR A 270 -30.50 -9.52 -14.66
N ARG A 271 -30.84 -8.36 -15.23
CA ARG A 271 -30.86 -7.08 -14.53
C ARG A 271 -31.78 -7.14 -13.31
N GLY A 272 -31.28 -6.77 -12.14
CA GLY A 272 -32.04 -6.73 -10.89
C GLY A 272 -32.01 -8.02 -10.07
N GLU A 273 -31.34 -9.08 -10.52
CA GLU A 273 -31.08 -10.25 -9.68
C GLU A 273 -29.96 -9.97 -8.66
N GLU A 274 -30.34 -9.65 -7.42
CA GLU A 274 -29.42 -9.22 -6.35
C GLU A 274 -28.27 -10.22 -6.11
N LYS A 275 -28.57 -11.53 -6.12
CA LYS A 275 -27.58 -12.60 -5.85
C LYS A 275 -26.43 -12.67 -6.85
N ILE A 276 -26.62 -12.19 -8.07
CA ILE A 276 -25.64 -12.26 -9.16
C ILE A 276 -25.18 -10.88 -9.63
N THR A 277 -25.56 -9.81 -8.93
CA THR A 277 -25.28 -8.43 -9.34
C THR A 277 -23.78 -8.18 -9.56
N THR A 278 -22.92 -8.65 -8.67
CA THR A 278 -21.45 -8.54 -8.82
C THR A 278 -20.94 -9.27 -10.07
N ALA A 279 -21.50 -10.44 -10.37
CA ALA A 279 -21.12 -11.23 -11.54
C ALA A 279 -21.61 -10.56 -12.84
N ILE A 280 -22.79 -9.94 -12.84
CA ILE A 280 -23.28 -9.11 -13.95
C ILE A 280 -22.36 -7.89 -14.17
N LEU A 281 -21.96 -7.21 -13.09
CA LEU A 281 -21.04 -6.08 -13.18
C LEU A 281 -19.67 -6.50 -13.71
N SER A 282 -19.23 -7.73 -13.43
CA SER A 282 -17.99 -8.26 -14.01
C SER A 282 -18.04 -8.30 -15.53
N LEU A 283 -19.18 -8.68 -16.13
CA LEU A 283 -19.39 -8.62 -17.57
C LEU A 283 -19.34 -7.18 -18.10
N ALA A 284 -19.98 -6.24 -17.40
CA ALA A 284 -19.93 -4.82 -17.77
C ALA A 284 -18.48 -4.29 -17.76
N PHE A 285 -17.68 -4.67 -16.76
CA PHE A 285 -16.26 -4.34 -16.72
C PHE A 285 -15.46 -5.01 -17.83
N SER A 286 -15.79 -6.24 -18.22
CA SER A 286 -15.16 -6.93 -19.35
C SER A 286 -15.35 -6.12 -20.64
N VAL A 287 -16.58 -5.67 -20.91
CA VAL A 287 -16.89 -4.79 -22.05
C VAL A 287 -16.15 -3.45 -21.96
N LEU A 288 -16.11 -2.82 -20.78
CA LEU A 288 -15.43 -1.53 -20.56
C LEU A 288 -13.90 -1.59 -20.69
N LYS A 289 -13.29 -2.78 -20.57
CA LYS A 289 -11.85 -2.99 -20.82
C LYS A 289 -11.52 -3.11 -22.30
N THR A 290 -12.52 -3.33 -23.15
CA THR A 290 -12.29 -3.43 -24.59
C THR A 290 -12.07 -2.05 -25.22
N LYS A 291 -11.41 -2.04 -26.38
CA LYS A 291 -11.30 -0.84 -27.24
C LYS A 291 -12.61 -0.50 -27.96
N HIS A 292 -13.62 -1.37 -27.88
CA HIS A 292 -14.90 -1.26 -28.60
C HIS A 292 -15.89 -0.41 -27.79
N SER A 293 -15.90 0.90 -28.04
CA SER A 293 -16.65 1.87 -27.23
C SER A 293 -18.16 1.88 -27.46
N THR A 294 -18.70 1.09 -28.40
CA THR A 294 -20.12 1.08 -28.78
C THR A 294 -21.06 0.84 -27.58
N TYR A 295 -20.69 -0.09 -26.69
CA TYR A 295 -21.51 -0.46 -25.53
C TYR A 295 -21.06 0.19 -24.22
N HIS A 296 -19.99 0.99 -24.23
CA HIS A 296 -19.51 1.68 -23.02
C HIS A 296 -20.57 2.56 -22.37
N PRO A 297 -21.39 3.35 -23.11
CA PRO A 297 -22.46 4.16 -22.50
C PRO A 297 -23.48 3.32 -21.73
N PHE A 298 -23.86 2.15 -22.26
CA PHE A 298 -24.76 1.23 -21.60
C PHE A 298 -24.13 0.68 -20.31
N CYS A 299 -22.90 0.16 -20.39
CA CYS A 299 -22.21 -0.38 -19.23
C CYS A 299 -22.02 0.68 -18.13
N LEU A 300 -21.68 1.93 -18.49
CA LEU A 300 -21.57 3.04 -17.54
C LEU A 300 -22.89 3.35 -16.84
N GLN A 301 -24.02 3.28 -17.56
CA GLN A 301 -25.34 3.46 -16.96
C GLN A 301 -25.67 2.32 -15.99
N GLU A 302 -25.26 1.08 -16.29
CA GLU A 302 -25.41 -0.05 -15.38
C GLU A 302 -24.56 0.13 -14.11
N LEU A 303 -23.30 0.54 -14.24
CA LEU A 303 -22.46 0.87 -13.09
C LEU A 303 -23.11 1.96 -12.23
N ASP A 304 -23.55 3.04 -12.87
CA ASP A 304 -24.20 4.17 -12.20
C ASP A 304 -25.44 3.75 -11.42
N SER A 305 -26.26 2.86 -11.99
CA SER A 305 -27.47 2.35 -11.34
C SER A 305 -27.14 1.39 -10.19
N ALA A 306 -26.07 0.60 -10.32
CA ALA A 306 -25.69 -0.41 -9.34
C ALA A 306 -25.00 0.16 -8.08
N VAL A 307 -24.48 1.39 -8.13
CA VAL A 307 -23.87 2.07 -6.97
C VAL A 307 -24.82 2.17 -5.78
N VAL A 308 -26.15 2.06 -5.96
CA VAL A 308 -27.10 2.08 -4.84
C VAL A 308 -27.01 0.84 -3.95
N ASN A 309 -26.48 -0.29 -4.46
CA ASN A 309 -26.24 -1.49 -3.66
C ASN A 309 -24.81 -1.49 -3.10
N GLU A 310 -24.68 -1.71 -1.79
CA GLU A 310 -23.40 -1.64 -1.09
C GLU A 310 -22.35 -2.62 -1.65
N SER A 311 -22.74 -3.88 -1.86
CA SER A 311 -21.83 -4.92 -2.36
C SER A 311 -21.34 -4.63 -3.78
N ALA A 312 -22.24 -4.11 -4.63
CA ALA A 312 -21.92 -3.67 -5.97
C ALA A 312 -20.98 -2.47 -5.98
N ALA A 313 -21.22 -1.48 -5.12
CA ALA A 313 -20.41 -0.29 -5.02
C ALA A 313 -18.96 -0.59 -4.61
N TYR A 314 -18.76 -1.50 -3.64
CA TYR A 314 -17.42 -1.95 -3.27
C TYR A 314 -16.69 -2.61 -4.44
N TYR A 315 -17.39 -3.46 -5.20
CA TYR A 315 -16.83 -4.10 -6.40
C TYR A 315 -16.49 -3.09 -7.51
N ILE A 316 -17.36 -2.10 -7.74
CA ILE A 316 -17.13 -1.02 -8.71
C ILE A 316 -15.88 -0.24 -8.33
N LEU A 317 -15.76 0.21 -7.08
CA LEU A 317 -14.61 0.99 -6.62
C LEU A 317 -13.29 0.24 -6.77
N HIS A 318 -13.28 -1.08 -6.58
CA HIS A 318 -12.09 -1.91 -6.76
C HIS A 318 -11.67 -2.03 -8.24
N ASN A 319 -12.63 -2.07 -9.16
CA ASN A 319 -12.37 -2.37 -10.57
C ASN A 319 -12.34 -1.15 -11.49
N ILE A 320 -12.88 -0.01 -11.07
CA ILE A 320 -13.03 1.18 -11.92
C ILE A 320 -11.71 1.68 -12.50
N ASN A 321 -10.61 1.57 -11.75
CA ASN A 321 -9.29 2.01 -12.21
C ASN A 321 -8.64 1.07 -13.21
N ARG A 322 -9.18 -0.14 -13.43
CA ARG A 322 -8.69 -1.13 -14.40
C ARG A 322 -9.31 -0.94 -15.79
N THR A 323 -9.94 0.20 -16.06
CA THR A 323 -10.66 0.51 -17.31
C THR A 323 -10.15 1.81 -17.92
N ASP A 324 -10.36 1.98 -19.22
CA ASP A 324 -10.01 3.20 -19.97
C ASP A 324 -11.09 4.29 -19.91
N ILE A 325 -12.04 4.18 -18.96
CA ILE A 325 -13.07 5.19 -18.73
C ILE A 325 -12.45 6.55 -18.39
N SER A 326 -13.06 7.62 -18.88
CA SER A 326 -12.60 9.00 -18.63
C SER A 326 -12.57 9.34 -17.13
N LYS A 327 -11.62 10.22 -16.75
CA LYS A 327 -11.44 10.64 -15.36
C LYS A 327 -12.70 11.25 -14.74
N ASP A 328 -13.45 12.04 -15.52
CA ASP A 328 -14.70 12.66 -15.08
C ASP A 328 -15.74 11.61 -14.69
N LYS A 329 -15.95 10.59 -15.53
CA LYS A 329 -16.91 9.52 -15.24
C LYS A 329 -16.51 8.68 -14.04
N LYS A 330 -15.20 8.45 -13.86
CA LYS A 330 -14.69 7.79 -12.65
C LYS A 330 -14.99 8.61 -11.39
N THR A 331 -14.77 9.91 -11.48
CA THR A 331 -15.05 10.87 -10.39
C THR A 331 -16.54 10.91 -10.06
N ASP A 332 -17.41 11.03 -11.07
CA ASP A 332 -18.87 11.06 -10.89
C ASP A 332 -19.38 9.81 -10.16
N LEU A 333 -18.87 8.62 -10.53
CA LEU A 333 -19.24 7.36 -9.88
C LEU A 333 -18.79 7.30 -8.41
N ILE A 334 -17.57 7.76 -8.11
CA ILE A 334 -17.06 7.82 -6.72
C ILE A 334 -17.88 8.83 -5.90
N VAL A 335 -18.18 10.00 -6.47
CA VAL A 335 -19.02 11.02 -5.84
C VAL A 335 -20.42 10.46 -5.55
N LYS A 336 -21.03 9.75 -6.50
CA LYS A 336 -22.33 9.12 -6.31
C LYS A 336 -22.32 8.09 -5.18
N LEU A 337 -21.25 7.29 -5.08
CA LEU A 337 -21.05 6.32 -3.99
C LEU A 337 -20.97 7.02 -2.63
N ILE A 338 -20.24 8.14 -2.52
CA ILE A 338 -20.10 8.91 -1.28
C ILE A 338 -21.46 9.41 -0.77
N HIS A 339 -22.40 9.72 -1.67
CA HIS A 339 -23.74 10.21 -1.31
C HIS A 339 -24.76 9.09 -1.01
N GLN A 340 -24.36 7.83 -0.95
CA GLN A 340 -25.28 6.73 -0.58
C GLN A 340 -25.40 6.57 0.95
N ASP A 341 -26.57 6.14 1.42
CA ASP A 341 -26.87 6.00 2.86
C ASP A 341 -25.94 5.02 3.60
N TYR A 342 -25.40 4.02 2.89
CA TYR A 342 -24.47 3.05 3.47
C TYR A 342 -23.02 3.56 3.54
N PHE A 343 -22.72 4.72 2.95
CA PHE A 343 -21.35 5.22 2.92
C PHE A 343 -20.86 5.56 4.33
N SER A 344 -19.69 5.03 4.67
CA SER A 344 -18.93 5.47 5.84
C SER A 344 -17.48 5.71 5.47
N THR A 345 -16.94 6.82 5.95
CA THR A 345 -15.53 7.19 5.69
C THR A 345 -14.59 6.09 6.17
N GLU A 346 -14.83 5.49 7.34
CA GLU A 346 -14.01 4.39 7.88
C GLU A 346 -13.89 3.19 6.92
N LYS A 347 -14.99 2.79 6.27
CA LYS A 347 -15.03 1.61 5.39
C LYS A 347 -14.44 1.87 4.00
N TYR A 348 -14.73 3.01 3.39
CA TYR A 348 -14.47 3.23 1.96
C TYR A 348 -13.22 4.06 1.66
N ILE A 349 -12.73 4.85 2.61
CA ILE A 349 -11.70 5.86 2.33
C ILE A 349 -10.42 5.29 1.73
N THR A 350 -10.00 4.12 2.17
CA THR A 350 -8.76 3.48 1.69
C THR A 350 -8.86 3.14 0.20
N GLN A 351 -10.01 2.64 -0.24
CA GLN A 351 -10.23 2.32 -1.65
C GLN A 351 -10.44 3.57 -2.50
N ILE A 352 -11.10 4.60 -1.96
CA ILE A 352 -11.22 5.91 -2.62
C ILE A 352 -9.84 6.55 -2.83
N ALA A 353 -8.98 6.55 -1.80
CA ALA A 353 -7.62 7.06 -1.89
C ALA A 353 -6.78 6.31 -2.93
N ARG A 354 -6.93 4.98 -3.02
CA ARG A 354 -6.31 4.19 -4.09
C ARG A 354 -6.76 4.64 -5.48
N SER A 355 -8.05 4.89 -5.65
CA SER A 355 -8.60 5.38 -6.92
C SER A 355 -8.08 6.76 -7.29
N VAL A 356 -8.10 7.72 -6.36
CA VAL A 356 -7.56 9.07 -6.57
C VAL A 356 -6.08 9.05 -6.95
N ARG A 357 -5.28 8.22 -6.27
CA ARG A 357 -3.86 8.03 -6.60
C ARG A 357 -3.65 7.60 -8.05
N LEU A 358 -4.54 6.77 -8.61
CA LEU A 358 -4.47 6.30 -9.99
C LEU A 358 -5.00 7.33 -11.00
N LEU A 359 -5.97 8.17 -10.61
CA LEU A 359 -6.46 9.27 -11.45
C LEU A 359 -5.40 10.35 -11.70
N LYS A 360 -4.53 10.60 -10.70
CA LYS A 360 -3.47 11.63 -10.74
C LYS A 360 -4.00 12.99 -11.22
N ASP A 361 -5.15 13.39 -10.68
CA ASP A 361 -5.89 14.57 -11.13
C ASP A 361 -6.39 15.38 -9.93
N LEU A 362 -5.95 16.63 -9.84
CA LEU A 362 -6.24 17.49 -8.69
C LEU A 362 -7.73 17.88 -8.64
N GLU A 363 -8.33 18.19 -9.79
CA GLU A 363 -9.75 18.58 -9.85
C GLU A 363 -10.68 17.43 -9.44
N SER A 364 -10.38 16.22 -9.89
CA SER A 364 -11.06 15.00 -9.43
C SER A 364 -10.92 14.82 -7.93
N PHE A 365 -9.72 15.02 -7.37
CA PHE A 365 -9.49 14.97 -5.93
C PHE A 365 -10.32 16.03 -5.18
N LYS A 366 -10.32 17.29 -5.65
CA LYS A 366 -11.12 18.37 -5.04
C LYS A 366 -12.59 17.99 -4.99
N LYS A 367 -13.19 17.52 -6.10
CA LYS A 367 -14.60 17.08 -6.15
C LYS A 367 -14.91 15.96 -5.16
N ILE A 368 -14.06 14.95 -5.10
CA ILE A 368 -14.21 13.80 -4.18
C ILE A 368 -14.10 14.27 -2.73
N MET A 369 -13.06 15.03 -2.41
CA MET A 369 -12.82 15.58 -1.07
C MET A 369 -14.00 16.45 -0.61
N MET A 370 -14.49 17.35 -1.46
CA MET A 370 -15.65 18.20 -1.16
C MET A 370 -16.93 17.38 -0.93
N SER A 371 -17.10 16.27 -1.64
CA SER A 371 -18.23 15.35 -1.42
C SER A 371 -18.14 14.64 -0.07
N ILE A 372 -16.94 14.20 0.33
CA ILE A 372 -16.72 13.59 1.65
C ILE A 372 -16.97 14.62 2.76
N ILE A 373 -16.49 15.87 2.60
CA ILE A 373 -16.74 16.96 3.55
C ILE A 373 -18.24 17.19 3.74
N GLY A 374 -19.02 17.15 2.66
CA GLY A 374 -20.47 17.34 2.71
C GLY A 374 -21.21 16.24 3.48
N VAL A 375 -20.76 14.98 3.37
CA VAL A 375 -21.43 13.82 4.01
C VAL A 375 -20.88 13.52 5.41
N SER A 376 -19.59 13.77 5.65
CA SER A 376 -18.88 13.44 6.89
C SER A 376 -17.99 14.61 7.32
N PRO A 377 -18.58 15.76 7.70
CA PRO A 377 -17.80 16.92 8.13
C PRO A 377 -16.96 16.60 9.37
N TYR A 378 -15.80 17.24 9.50
CA TYR A 378 -14.87 17.07 10.63
C TYR A 378 -14.35 15.65 10.83
N THR A 379 -14.38 14.82 9.78
CA THR A 379 -13.83 13.46 9.82
C THR A 379 -12.39 13.47 9.32
N HIS A 380 -11.48 12.87 10.08
CA HIS A 380 -10.07 12.77 9.71
C HIS A 380 -9.85 11.72 8.63
N PHE A 381 -9.54 12.15 7.40
CA PHE A 381 -9.36 11.22 6.28
C PHE A 381 -8.18 11.54 5.35
N ILE A 382 -7.63 12.74 5.42
CA ILE A 382 -6.61 13.23 4.49
C ILE A 382 -5.32 12.42 4.53
N LYS A 383 -4.95 11.88 5.69
CA LYS A 383 -3.78 10.99 5.85
C LYS A 383 -3.77 9.83 4.84
N LYS A 384 -4.94 9.31 4.43
CA LYS A 384 -5.02 8.23 3.43
C LYS A 384 -4.63 8.67 2.02
N PHE A 385 -4.70 9.97 1.73
CA PHE A 385 -4.32 10.58 0.45
C PHE A 385 -2.88 11.11 0.43
N GLN A 386 -2.08 10.92 1.49
CA GLN A 386 -0.71 11.43 1.59
C GLN A 386 0.14 11.11 0.35
N THR A 387 0.07 9.86 -0.14
CA THR A 387 0.80 9.47 -1.35
C THR A 387 0.35 10.28 -2.56
N PHE A 388 -0.95 10.56 -2.74
CA PHE A 388 -1.41 11.39 -3.85
C PHE A 388 -0.91 12.83 -3.72
N LEU A 389 -1.04 13.44 -2.53
CA LEU A 389 -0.63 14.82 -2.28
C LEU A 389 0.86 15.06 -2.58
N GLN A 390 1.72 14.09 -2.25
CA GLN A 390 3.16 14.13 -2.55
C GLN A 390 3.50 14.11 -4.05
N HIS A 391 2.58 13.68 -4.92
CA HIS A 391 2.79 13.63 -6.38
C HIS A 391 2.27 14.87 -7.11
N ILE A 392 1.55 15.76 -6.43
CA ILE A 392 0.99 16.98 -7.02
C ILE A 392 2.01 18.12 -6.91
N ASP A 393 2.00 19.02 -7.88
CA ASP A 393 2.83 20.22 -7.84
C ASP A 393 2.59 21.02 -6.56
N LYS A 394 3.67 21.40 -5.89
CA LYS A 394 3.59 22.07 -4.58
C LYS A 394 2.83 23.40 -4.67
N THR A 395 2.94 24.13 -5.78
CA THR A 395 2.21 25.40 -5.97
C THR A 395 0.70 25.18 -6.04
N GLU A 396 0.27 24.08 -6.66
CA GLU A 396 -1.15 23.73 -6.73
C GLU A 396 -1.69 23.23 -5.38
N ILE A 397 -0.86 22.54 -4.60
CA ILE A 397 -1.17 22.19 -3.20
C ILE A 397 -1.26 23.45 -2.34
N ASP A 398 -0.34 24.41 -2.48
CA ASP A 398 -0.40 25.69 -1.77
C ASP A 398 -1.73 26.42 -2.04
N LYS A 399 -2.11 26.53 -3.32
CA LYS A 399 -3.39 27.14 -3.71
C LYS A 399 -4.58 26.44 -3.05
N LEU A 400 -4.60 25.10 -3.07
CA LEU A 400 -5.67 24.32 -2.44
C LEU A 400 -5.72 24.53 -0.92
N ILE A 401 -4.57 24.50 -0.24
CA ILE A 401 -4.49 24.73 1.21
C ILE A 401 -5.03 26.13 1.54
N ILE A 402 -4.57 27.16 0.82
CA ILE A 402 -5.00 28.55 1.04
C ILE A 402 -6.50 28.71 0.75
N GLU A 403 -7.00 28.13 -0.34
CA GLU A 403 -8.43 28.10 -0.71
C GLU A 403 -9.27 27.52 0.44
N LEU A 404 -8.87 26.38 1.00
CA LEU A 404 -9.60 25.72 2.08
C LEU A 404 -9.50 26.46 3.42
N LEU A 405 -8.31 26.95 3.79
CA LEU A 405 -8.08 27.62 5.07
C LEU A 405 -8.73 29.00 5.16
N THR A 406 -8.95 29.67 4.02
CA THR A 406 -9.58 30.99 3.98
C THR A 406 -11.09 30.95 3.73
N ASP A 407 -11.67 29.76 3.59
CA ASP A 407 -13.10 29.55 3.40
C ASP A 407 -13.90 29.83 4.68
N ASN A 408 -15.11 30.35 4.56
CA ASN A 408 -15.99 30.64 5.70
C ASN A 408 -16.57 29.36 6.33
N ALA A 409 -16.64 28.25 5.61
CA ALA A 409 -17.10 26.97 6.15
C ALA A 409 -16.01 26.29 6.99
N ALA A 410 -16.31 26.05 8.25
CA ALA A 410 -15.42 25.40 9.21
C ALA A 410 -15.02 23.99 8.77
N SER A 411 -15.93 23.24 8.16
CA SER A 411 -15.66 21.89 7.64
C SER A 411 -14.59 21.87 6.54
N LYS A 412 -14.51 22.92 5.71
CA LYS A 412 -13.46 23.06 4.69
C LYS A 412 -12.14 23.48 5.32
N ARG A 413 -12.16 24.46 6.24
CA ARG A 413 -10.95 24.88 6.97
C ARG A 413 -10.33 23.73 7.74
N PHE A 414 -11.15 22.89 8.37
CA PHE A 414 -10.71 21.67 9.05
C PHE A 414 -9.90 20.76 8.12
N ILE A 415 -10.37 20.52 6.89
CA ILE A 415 -9.62 19.74 5.90
C ILE A 415 -8.38 20.48 5.39
N GLY A 416 -8.45 21.80 5.22
CA GLY A 416 -7.28 22.62 4.91
C GLY A 416 -6.16 22.46 5.95
N LEU A 417 -6.54 22.46 7.24
CA LEU A 417 -5.63 22.20 8.36
C LEU A 417 -5.07 20.77 8.32
N GLU A 418 -5.91 19.76 8.06
CA GLU A 418 -5.43 18.38 7.92
C GLU A 418 -4.39 18.23 6.81
N ILE A 419 -4.62 18.83 5.64
CA ILE A 419 -3.65 18.81 4.52
C ILE A 419 -2.36 19.51 4.95
N PHE A 420 -2.47 20.71 5.54
CA PHE A 420 -1.31 21.46 6.02
C PHE A 420 -0.46 20.65 7.02
N HIS A 421 -1.09 19.99 7.99
CA HIS A 421 -0.38 19.16 8.97
C HIS A 421 0.27 17.93 8.33
N GLU A 422 -0.42 17.24 7.42
CA GLU A 422 0.17 16.10 6.71
C GLU A 422 1.39 16.50 5.87
N MET A 423 1.39 17.71 5.32
CA MET A 423 2.54 18.27 4.61
C MET A 423 3.66 18.77 5.54
N SER A 424 3.37 19.01 6.82
CA SER A 424 4.32 19.52 7.83
C SER A 424 5.01 18.41 8.66
N ARG A 425 4.71 17.12 8.41
CA ARG A 425 5.13 16.01 9.31
C ARG A 425 6.63 15.77 9.37
N LEU A 426 7.34 15.99 8.27
CA LEU A 426 8.78 15.76 8.18
C LEU A 426 9.56 17.02 8.47
N ASP A 427 9.12 18.13 7.88
CA ASP A 427 9.72 19.45 8.00
C ASP A 427 8.63 20.52 8.11
N PRO A 428 8.92 21.65 8.79
CA PRO A 428 8.00 22.79 8.84
C PRO A 428 7.56 23.23 7.45
N TYR A 429 6.25 23.33 7.23
CA TYR A 429 5.74 23.70 5.92
C TYR A 429 6.04 25.16 5.60
N ARG A 430 6.42 25.40 4.35
CA ARG A 430 6.61 26.73 3.77
C ARG A 430 5.90 26.79 2.43
N PHE A 431 5.03 27.79 2.26
CA PHE A 431 4.41 28.07 0.97
C PHE A 431 5.50 28.41 -0.05
N THR A 432 5.43 27.78 -1.21
CA THR A 432 6.15 28.20 -2.42
C THR A 432 5.45 29.36 -3.11
N LEU A 433 4.13 29.42 -3.00
CA LEU A 433 3.35 30.59 -3.41
C LEU A 433 3.63 31.76 -2.46
N ASP A 434 3.89 32.94 -3.03
CA ASP A 434 4.10 34.15 -2.25
C ASP A 434 2.77 34.63 -1.65
N ILE A 435 2.59 34.36 -0.35
CA ILE A 435 1.36 34.72 0.37
C ILE A 435 1.15 36.23 0.48
N LEU A 436 2.17 37.06 0.23
CA LEU A 436 2.03 38.52 0.19
C LEU A 436 1.24 39.01 -1.02
N THR A 437 1.13 38.18 -2.07
CA THR A 437 0.33 38.49 -3.27
C THR A 437 -1.17 38.25 -3.09
N LEU A 438 -1.57 37.60 -1.98
CA LEU A 438 -2.98 37.38 -1.66
C LEU A 438 -3.66 38.69 -1.27
N ALA A 439 -4.98 38.78 -1.44
CA ALA A 439 -5.75 39.90 -0.91
C ALA A 439 -5.56 40.02 0.62
N PRO A 440 -5.50 41.24 1.21
CA PRO A 440 -5.24 41.40 2.65
C PRO A 440 -6.22 40.62 3.55
N ILE A 441 -7.49 40.54 3.16
CA ILE A 441 -8.48 39.73 3.90
C ILE A 441 -8.15 38.24 3.88
N SER A 442 -7.62 37.71 2.77
CA SER A 442 -7.19 36.32 2.66
C SER A 442 -5.92 36.08 3.49
N GLN A 443 -4.97 37.03 3.52
CA GLN A 443 -3.81 36.99 4.40
C GLN A 443 -4.23 36.94 5.88
N TYR A 444 -5.20 37.78 6.25
CA TYR A 444 -5.77 37.84 7.60
C TYR A 444 -6.41 36.50 8.00
N LYS A 445 -7.32 35.98 7.15
CA LYS A 445 -7.96 34.68 7.36
C LYS A 445 -6.96 33.52 7.42
N LEU A 446 -5.88 33.57 6.64
CA LEU A 446 -4.86 32.53 6.61
C LEU A 446 -4.12 32.41 7.94
N TRP A 447 -3.67 33.52 8.54
CA TRP A 447 -3.02 33.45 9.84
C TRP A 447 -4.01 33.06 10.93
N MET A 448 -5.26 33.53 10.87
CA MET A 448 -6.29 33.12 11.83
C MET A 448 -6.51 31.61 11.82
N ALA A 449 -6.65 31.01 10.64
CA ALA A 449 -6.89 29.58 10.50
C ALA A 449 -5.70 28.76 11.04
N LEU A 450 -4.47 29.07 10.60
CA LEU A 450 -3.27 28.32 11.00
C LEU A 450 -2.89 28.52 12.48
N THR A 451 -3.24 29.65 13.08
CA THR A 451 -2.98 29.91 14.51
C THR A 451 -4.11 29.47 15.44
N GLY A 452 -5.25 29.03 14.88
CA GLY A 452 -6.40 28.53 15.65
C GLY A 452 -6.26 27.11 16.19
N ASP A 453 -5.19 26.38 15.85
CA ASP A 453 -5.00 24.96 16.22
C ASP A 453 -3.88 24.72 17.27
N PHE A 454 -3.85 23.53 17.90
CA PHE A 454 -2.96 23.13 19.00
C PHE A 454 -1.52 22.78 18.59
N HIS A 455 -1.17 22.91 17.30
CA HIS A 455 0.13 22.51 16.80
C HIS A 455 1.27 23.41 17.26
N GLN A 456 2.49 22.85 17.28
CA GLN A 456 3.66 23.57 17.75
C GLN A 456 3.90 24.81 16.88
N PRO A 457 4.37 25.93 17.46
CA PRO A 457 4.69 27.13 16.71
C PRO A 457 5.56 26.86 15.48
N LYS A 458 6.50 25.92 15.57
CA LYS A 458 7.43 25.59 14.49
C LYS A 458 6.71 25.11 13.23
N ASP A 459 5.66 24.31 13.39
CA ASP A 459 4.95 23.67 12.29
C ASP A 459 4.04 24.67 11.54
N ARG A 460 3.51 25.67 12.24
CA ARG A 460 2.50 26.61 11.72
C ARG A 460 3.01 28.02 11.42
N LEU A 461 3.90 28.57 12.25
CA LEU A 461 4.34 29.96 12.11
C LEU A 461 5.33 30.14 10.97
N THR A 462 6.15 29.12 10.68
CA THR A 462 7.15 29.17 9.59
C THR A 462 6.51 29.56 8.25
N ALA A 463 5.30 29.06 7.98
CA ALA A 463 4.54 29.39 6.77
C ALA A 463 4.00 30.83 6.75
N LEU A 464 3.81 31.45 7.91
CA LEU A 464 3.16 32.76 8.07
C LEU A 464 4.14 33.92 8.23
N LEU A 465 5.42 33.67 8.54
CA LEU A 465 6.43 34.72 8.74
C LEU A 465 6.52 35.77 7.62
N PRO A 466 6.30 35.46 6.33
CA PRO A 466 6.27 36.50 5.30
C PRO A 466 5.31 37.64 5.61
N LEU A 467 4.19 37.40 6.30
CA LEU A 467 3.16 38.40 6.64
C LEU A 467 3.68 39.58 7.49
N LEU A 468 4.83 39.44 8.15
CA LEU A 468 5.51 40.57 8.80
C LEU A 468 5.88 41.69 7.82
N ASN A 469 5.92 41.39 6.51
CA ASN A 469 6.20 42.34 5.44
C ASN A 469 4.96 42.59 4.56
N SER A 470 3.75 42.29 5.04
CA SER A 470 2.51 42.62 4.32
C SER A 470 2.42 44.13 4.06
N GLU A 471 1.94 44.52 2.88
CA GLU A 471 1.64 45.91 2.55
C GLU A 471 0.51 46.46 3.43
N SER A 472 -0.45 45.59 3.82
CA SER A 472 -1.54 45.96 4.72
C SER A 472 -1.03 46.13 6.15
N GLU A 473 -1.24 47.32 6.71
CA GLU A 473 -0.86 47.64 8.09
C GLU A 473 -1.66 46.80 9.08
N LEU A 474 -2.96 46.65 8.87
CA LEU A 474 -3.83 45.81 9.66
C LEU A 474 -3.34 44.35 9.71
N VAL A 475 -2.99 43.76 8.56
CA VAL A 475 -2.49 42.37 8.52
C VAL A 475 -1.19 42.26 9.30
N ARG A 476 -0.25 43.17 9.08
CA ARG A 476 1.06 43.17 9.74
C ARG A 476 0.93 43.33 11.26
N GLU A 477 0.15 44.31 11.72
CA GLU A 477 -0.03 44.60 13.15
C GLU A 477 -0.85 43.51 13.85
N SER A 478 -1.94 43.03 13.23
CA SER A 478 -2.74 41.95 13.82
C SER A 478 -1.93 40.65 13.95
N PHE A 479 -1.11 40.32 12.96
CA PHE A 479 -0.23 39.16 13.04
C PHE A 479 0.84 39.32 14.13
N LEU A 480 1.43 40.52 14.29
CA LEU A 480 2.36 40.81 15.39
C LEU A 480 1.70 40.63 16.76
N CYS A 481 0.51 41.18 16.97
CA CYS A 481 -0.27 40.97 18.19
C CYS A 481 -0.56 39.49 18.43
N LYS A 482 -0.85 38.72 17.37
CA LYS A 482 -1.05 37.27 17.50
C LYS A 482 0.23 36.53 17.90
N LEU A 483 1.40 36.95 17.42
CA LEU A 483 2.68 36.39 17.88
C LEU A 483 2.94 36.67 19.36
N GLU A 484 2.56 37.85 19.86
CA GLU A 484 2.60 38.20 21.28
C GLU A 484 1.70 37.24 22.09
N GLU A 485 0.45 37.05 21.66
CA GLU A 485 -0.50 36.13 22.30
C GLU A 485 0.03 34.68 22.33
N ILE A 486 0.52 34.14 21.20
CA ILE A 486 1.06 32.77 21.12
C ILE A 486 2.31 32.63 22.01
N SER A 487 3.09 33.70 22.18
CA SER A 487 4.27 33.68 23.04
C SER A 487 3.94 33.53 24.53
N GLU A 488 2.73 33.87 24.97
CA GLU A 488 2.27 33.60 26.34
C GLU A 488 2.15 32.08 26.62
N ASP A 489 1.85 31.31 25.58
CA ASP A 489 1.61 29.86 25.66
C ASP A 489 2.85 29.02 25.37
N TYR A 490 3.69 29.45 24.43
CA TYR A 490 4.86 28.69 23.98
C TYR A 490 6.20 29.35 24.29
N GLY A 491 6.19 30.57 24.85
CA GLY A 491 7.37 31.26 25.35
C GLY A 491 8.48 31.41 24.31
N GLY A 492 9.68 30.95 24.68
CA GLY A 492 10.89 31.03 23.87
C GLY A 492 10.79 30.40 22.48
N GLN A 493 9.88 29.44 22.26
CA GLN A 493 9.75 28.77 20.96
C GLN A 493 9.36 29.73 19.84
N VAL A 494 8.52 30.72 20.12
CA VAL A 494 8.15 31.75 19.14
C VAL A 494 9.39 32.56 18.75
N LEU A 495 10.20 32.94 19.74
CA LEU A 495 11.44 33.69 19.49
C LEU A 495 12.46 32.86 18.70
N ASP A 496 12.62 31.58 19.05
CA ASP A 496 13.53 30.66 18.35
C ASP A 496 13.17 30.58 16.85
N ILE A 497 11.88 30.47 16.52
CA ILE A 497 11.41 30.44 15.13
C ILE A 497 11.70 31.76 14.41
N LEU A 498 11.48 32.91 15.06
CA LEU A 498 11.80 34.20 14.46
C LEU A 498 13.31 34.31 14.16
N VAL A 499 14.16 33.90 15.11
CA VAL A 499 15.62 33.93 14.95
C VAL A 499 16.10 32.97 13.85
N GLU A 500 15.53 31.77 13.77
CA GLU A 500 15.92 30.75 12.78
C GLU A 500 15.51 31.09 11.35
N ASN A 501 14.48 31.93 11.15
CA ASN A 501 13.82 32.08 9.86
C ASN A 501 13.82 33.51 9.31
N LEU A 502 14.07 34.54 10.12
CA LEU A 502 14.12 35.93 9.67
C LEU A 502 15.54 36.37 9.31
N VAL A 503 15.64 37.36 8.43
CA VAL A 503 16.94 37.91 7.99
C VAL A 503 17.26 39.12 8.85
N ASP A 504 18.38 39.08 9.58
CA ASP A 504 18.80 40.14 10.50
C ASP A 504 18.90 41.53 9.86
N ASP A 505 19.11 41.61 8.54
CA ASP A 505 19.29 42.84 7.78
C ASP A 505 17.99 43.58 7.42
N ASN A 506 16.80 42.99 7.61
CA ASN A 506 15.53 43.67 7.38
C ASN A 506 15.10 44.48 8.64
N PRO A 507 14.98 45.83 8.55
CA PRO A 507 14.64 46.68 9.70
C PRO A 507 13.29 46.38 10.35
N ASP A 508 12.27 46.01 9.55
CA ASP A 508 10.91 45.75 10.05
C ASP A 508 10.87 44.42 10.80
N GLN A 509 11.53 43.40 10.26
CA GLN A 509 11.68 42.09 10.92
C GLN A 509 12.48 42.19 12.23
N ARG A 510 13.54 43.00 12.25
CA ARG A 510 14.31 43.27 13.47
C ARG A 510 13.47 43.97 14.54
N THR A 511 12.63 44.91 14.11
CA THR A 511 11.72 45.63 15.01
C THR A 511 10.66 44.70 15.59
N ALA A 512 10.07 43.84 14.75
CA ALA A 512 9.15 42.77 15.16
C ALA A 512 9.80 41.85 16.20
N MET A 513 10.99 41.30 15.92
CA MET A 513 11.70 40.41 16.83
C MET A 513 11.99 41.07 18.19
N LYS A 514 12.39 42.35 18.19
CA LYS A 514 12.63 43.11 19.42
C LYS A 514 11.33 43.31 20.22
N ARG A 515 10.22 43.62 19.55
CA ARG A 515 8.89 43.78 20.18
C ARG A 515 8.48 42.49 20.87
N ILE A 516 8.52 41.36 20.16
CA ILE A 516 8.16 40.05 20.73
C ILE A 516 9.07 39.68 21.91
N LYS A 517 10.39 39.89 21.78
CA LYS A 517 11.34 39.61 22.87
C LYS A 517 11.03 40.43 24.14
N ASN A 518 10.72 41.72 23.98
CA ASN A 518 10.36 42.59 25.10
C ASN A 518 9.03 42.15 25.73
N TYR A 519 8.03 41.85 24.90
CA TYR A 519 6.73 41.36 25.35
C TYR A 519 6.87 40.09 26.20
N ILE A 520 7.63 39.12 25.71
CA ILE A 520 7.93 37.86 26.42
C ILE A 520 8.57 38.16 27.78
N SER A 521 9.59 39.03 27.82
CA SER A 521 10.24 39.42 29.08
C SER A 521 9.25 40.03 30.06
N ASP A 522 8.47 41.01 29.62
CA ASP A 522 7.49 41.71 30.45
C ASP A 522 6.39 40.77 30.96
N PHE A 523 5.96 39.82 30.14
CA PHE A 523 4.98 38.81 30.51
C PHE A 523 5.55 37.86 31.56
N TYR A 524 6.74 37.29 31.33
CA TYR A 524 7.40 36.41 32.28
C TYR A 524 7.74 37.12 33.59
N ASP A 525 8.22 38.37 33.56
CA ASP A 525 8.54 39.13 34.77
C ASP A 525 7.27 39.36 35.60
N ARG A 526 6.16 39.78 34.99
CA ARG A 526 4.89 40.00 35.69
C ARG A 526 4.34 38.73 36.35
N HIS A 527 4.39 37.59 35.66
CA HIS A 527 3.72 36.37 36.12
C HIS A 527 4.64 35.40 36.88
N THR A 528 5.93 35.34 36.56
CA THR A 528 6.91 34.43 37.19
C THR A 528 7.38 34.96 38.54
N ILE A 529 7.57 36.28 38.68
CA ILE A 529 7.90 36.89 39.97
C ILE A 529 6.75 36.66 40.96
N ALA A 530 5.50 36.87 40.52
CA ALA A 530 4.32 36.60 41.34
C ALA A 530 4.19 35.11 41.72
N LYS A 531 4.42 34.19 40.77
CA LYS A 531 4.39 32.74 41.03
C LYS A 531 5.48 32.29 42.01
N ASN A 532 6.72 32.77 41.82
CA ASN A 532 7.85 32.37 42.65
C ASN A 532 7.88 33.06 44.03
N ALA A 533 7.13 34.16 44.20
CA ALA A 533 6.89 34.78 45.50
C ALA A 533 5.97 33.92 46.41
N LEU A 534 5.19 33.00 45.83
CA LEU A 534 4.40 32.03 46.58
C LEU A 534 5.25 30.78 46.88
N SER A 535 5.59 30.57 48.15
CA SER A 535 6.48 29.50 48.60
C SER A 535 6.04 28.09 48.20
N GLU A 536 4.73 27.86 48.13
CA GLU A 536 4.08 26.61 47.79
C GLU A 536 4.21 26.25 46.31
N ILE A 537 4.41 27.26 45.44
CA ILE A 537 4.44 27.12 43.99
C ILE A 537 5.87 27.37 43.44
N ASN A 538 6.77 27.87 44.28
CA ASN A 538 8.17 28.07 43.92
C ASN A 538 8.88 26.72 43.73
N PRO A 539 9.27 26.35 42.50
CA PRO A 539 9.86 25.04 42.22
C PRO A 539 11.17 24.81 42.98
N TYR A 540 11.92 25.86 43.32
CA TYR A 540 13.13 25.72 44.14
C TYR A 540 12.82 25.27 45.57
N GLN A 541 11.63 25.59 46.10
CA GLN A 541 11.19 25.22 47.45
C GLN A 541 10.35 23.93 47.44
N THR A 542 9.40 23.79 46.51
CA THR A 542 8.49 22.63 46.45
C THR A 542 9.06 21.44 45.67
N HIS A 543 9.72 21.64 44.52
CA HIS A 543 10.18 20.50 43.70
C HIS A 543 11.35 19.74 44.32
N SER A 544 12.24 20.39 45.08
CA SER A 544 13.29 19.68 45.84
C SER A 544 12.68 18.57 46.74
N LYS A 545 11.64 18.92 47.51
CA LYS A 545 10.94 17.97 48.39
C LYS A 545 10.25 16.85 47.61
N TYR A 546 9.62 17.16 46.48
CA TYR A 546 8.92 16.16 45.65
C TYR A 546 9.88 15.30 44.83
N ILE A 547 10.99 15.83 44.32
CA ILE A 547 12.04 15.08 43.61
C ILE A 547 12.74 14.13 44.57
N ILE A 548 13.07 14.58 45.80
CA ILE A 548 13.62 13.71 46.84
C ILE A 548 12.63 12.57 47.16
N LYS A 549 11.34 12.90 47.30
CA LYS A 549 10.29 11.91 47.58
C LYS A 549 10.03 10.97 46.40
N PHE A 550 10.07 11.47 45.16
CA PHE A 550 9.95 10.68 43.94
C PHE A 550 11.13 9.72 43.81
N ASN A 551 12.37 10.21 43.91
CA ASN A 551 13.57 9.38 43.86
C ASN A 551 13.54 8.29 44.94
N TYR A 552 13.15 8.65 46.16
CA TYR A 552 12.97 7.69 47.25
C TYR A 552 11.92 6.61 46.90
N LEU A 553 10.73 6.99 46.43
CA LEU A 553 9.66 6.04 46.07
C LEU A 553 10.02 5.20 44.84
N PHE A 554 10.64 5.81 43.84
CA PHE A 554 11.12 5.15 42.63
C PHE A 554 12.16 4.09 42.97
N HIS A 555 13.22 4.44 43.72
CA HIS A 555 14.23 3.45 44.16
C HIS A 555 13.60 2.34 45.02
N LYS A 556 12.66 2.68 45.92
CA LYS A 556 11.95 1.70 46.74
C LYS A 556 11.12 0.72 45.90
N ASN A 557 10.39 1.21 44.89
CA ASN A 557 9.57 0.35 44.02
C ASN A 557 10.41 -0.40 43.00
N MET A 558 11.45 0.20 42.43
CA MET A 558 12.41 -0.45 41.54
C MET A 558 13.07 -1.64 42.25
N ASN A 559 13.56 -1.44 43.48
CA ASN A 559 14.13 -2.53 44.28
C ASN A 559 13.12 -3.64 44.55
N LYS A 560 11.87 -3.30 44.85
CA LYS A 560 10.79 -4.29 45.02
C LYS A 560 10.46 -5.04 43.73
N SER A 561 10.41 -4.38 42.58
CA SER A 561 10.15 -5.02 41.29
C SER A 561 11.32 -5.89 40.84
N ILE A 562 12.56 -5.50 41.12
CA ILE A 562 13.75 -6.32 40.88
C ILE A 562 13.74 -7.53 41.82
N ASP A 563 13.47 -7.35 43.12
CA ASP A 563 13.36 -8.45 44.09
C ASP A 563 12.20 -9.40 43.77
N ARG A 564 11.11 -8.88 43.20
CA ARG A 564 9.95 -9.66 42.78
C ARG A 564 10.19 -10.38 41.46
N GLY A 565 10.72 -9.71 40.44
CA GLY A 565 11.08 -10.32 39.15
C GLY A 565 12.18 -11.37 39.30
N ALA A 566 13.15 -11.15 40.20
CA ALA A 566 14.15 -12.15 40.56
C ALA A 566 13.58 -13.38 41.29
N ARG A 567 12.38 -13.27 41.88
CA ARG A 567 11.67 -14.37 42.56
C ARG A 567 10.62 -15.06 41.69
N GLU A 568 10.06 -14.38 40.70
CA GLU A 568 8.92 -14.87 39.90
C GLU A 568 9.31 -15.46 38.54
N ASP A 569 10.42 -15.06 37.90
CA ASP A 569 10.77 -15.54 36.55
C ASP A 569 11.77 -16.72 36.54
N SER A 570 11.29 -17.93 36.17
CA SER A 570 12.12 -19.12 35.94
C SER A 570 12.89 -19.10 34.61
N PHE A 571 12.66 -18.10 33.75
CA PHE A 571 13.31 -18.02 32.44
C PHE A 571 14.71 -17.39 32.50
N LEU A 572 14.95 -16.48 33.46
CA LEU A 572 16.27 -15.86 33.67
C LEU A 572 17.26 -16.79 34.40
N SER A 573 16.79 -17.83 35.10
CA SER A 573 17.65 -18.88 35.67
C SER A 573 18.09 -19.92 34.63
N LEU A 574 17.36 -20.05 33.51
CA LEU A 574 17.64 -21.00 32.42
C LEU A 574 18.72 -20.51 31.43
N LEU A 575 18.94 -19.19 31.32
CA LEU A 575 19.93 -18.60 30.40
C LEU A 575 21.34 -18.41 30.98
N GLY A 576 21.68 -19.10 32.07
CA GLY A 576 23.07 -19.32 32.51
C GLY A 576 23.93 -18.08 32.83
N ALA A 577 23.34 -16.88 32.92
CA ALA A 577 24.04 -15.64 33.25
C ALA A 577 23.44 -15.00 34.51
N ASN A 578 23.96 -15.40 35.68
CA ASN A 578 23.52 -15.01 37.02
C ASN A 578 23.65 -13.51 37.36
N THR A 579 23.83 -12.58 36.40
CA THR A 579 23.79 -11.13 36.68
C THR A 579 23.78 -10.31 35.39
N VAL A 580 22.64 -9.66 35.08
CA VAL A 580 22.63 -8.48 34.20
C VAL A 580 23.10 -7.30 35.05
N GLN A 581 24.26 -6.73 34.72
CA GLN A 581 24.74 -5.55 35.42
C GLN A 581 24.31 -4.30 34.68
N LEU A 582 23.44 -3.52 35.33
CA LEU A 582 23.03 -2.19 34.88
C LEU A 582 24.12 -1.18 35.26
N SER A 583 24.75 -0.59 34.25
CA SER A 583 25.73 0.49 34.45
C SER A 583 25.04 1.83 34.70
N LYS A 584 25.59 2.65 35.62
CA LYS A 584 25.17 4.05 35.80
C LYS A 584 25.37 4.79 34.47
N GLY A 585 24.29 5.05 33.73
CA GLY A 585 24.33 5.62 32.39
C GLY A 585 23.39 4.98 31.36
N GLY A 586 22.59 3.96 31.73
CA GLY A 586 21.55 3.41 30.85
C GLY A 586 22.02 2.32 29.87
N GLY A 587 23.16 1.69 30.14
CA GLY A 587 23.63 0.50 29.41
C GLY A 587 23.48 -0.79 30.23
N TYR A 588 23.42 -1.93 29.54
CA TYR A 588 23.43 -3.27 30.14
C TYR A 588 24.64 -4.08 29.65
N ARG A 589 25.14 -4.98 30.51
CA ARG A 589 26.16 -5.97 30.12
C ARG A 589 25.81 -7.37 30.62
N PHE A 590 26.08 -8.37 29.77
CA PHE A 590 26.01 -9.79 30.13
C PHE A 590 27.38 -10.30 30.56
N GLY A 591 27.61 -10.31 31.87
CA GLY A 591 28.87 -10.76 32.47
C GLY A 591 29.98 -9.69 32.52
N PRO A 592 31.01 -9.89 33.37
CA PRO A 592 31.99 -8.86 33.71
C PRO A 592 33.01 -8.53 32.59
N LYS A 593 33.08 -9.35 31.53
CA LYS A 593 34.06 -9.22 30.43
C LYS A 593 33.47 -8.78 29.08
N LYS A 594 32.16 -8.53 29.00
CA LYS A 594 31.52 -8.04 27.76
C LYS A 594 31.35 -6.52 27.80
N GLU A 595 31.43 -5.89 26.62
CA GLU A 595 31.19 -4.46 26.44
C GLU A 595 29.76 -4.08 26.87
N ILE A 596 29.61 -2.84 27.33
CA ILE A 596 28.33 -2.28 27.76
C ILE A 596 27.54 -1.94 26.50
N ALA A 597 26.43 -2.65 26.27
CA ALA A 597 25.49 -2.31 25.22
C ALA A 597 24.60 -1.16 25.70
N GLN A 598 24.51 -0.09 24.92
CA GLN A 598 23.64 1.04 25.23
C GLN A 598 22.19 0.65 24.93
N LEU A 599 21.27 0.92 25.86
CA LEU A 599 19.84 0.78 25.55
C LEU A 599 19.48 1.87 24.53
N GLY A 600 18.98 1.46 23.36
CA GLY A 600 18.39 2.40 22.42
C GLY A 600 17.14 3.02 23.05
N SER A 601 17.15 4.34 23.27
CA SER A 601 15.98 5.08 23.69
C SER A 601 15.39 5.80 22.49
N PHE A 602 14.18 5.40 22.09
CA PHE A 602 13.34 6.23 21.23
C PHE A 602 12.51 7.12 22.14
N ALA A 603 12.75 8.43 22.09
CA ALA A 603 11.95 9.42 22.78
C ALA A 603 11.39 10.39 21.76
N SER A 604 10.09 10.65 21.84
CA SER A 604 9.44 11.76 21.15
C SER A 604 9.00 12.75 22.22
N SER A 605 9.26 14.04 22.00
CA SER A 605 8.80 15.13 22.86
C SER A 605 7.96 16.09 22.03
N PHE A 606 6.81 16.47 22.55
CA PHE A 606 5.99 17.53 21.97
C PHE A 606 5.63 18.57 23.04
N THR A 607 5.44 19.82 22.63
CA THR A 607 5.06 20.92 23.53
C THR A 607 3.56 21.18 23.43
N MET A 608 2.91 21.28 24.58
CA MET A 608 1.51 21.73 24.72
C MET A 608 1.49 23.19 25.19
N PRO A 609 0.45 23.98 24.84
CA PRO A 609 0.34 25.36 25.26
C PRO A 609 0.15 25.46 26.78
N ARG A 610 0.66 26.55 27.39
CA ARG A 610 0.50 26.82 28.82
C ARG A 610 -0.97 26.82 29.24
N SER A 611 -1.85 27.44 28.47
CA SER A 611 -3.29 27.52 28.68
C SER A 611 -3.95 26.15 28.89
N TYR A 612 -3.54 25.12 28.15
CA TYR A 612 -4.02 23.74 28.31
C TYR A 612 -3.71 23.17 29.71
N PHE A 613 -2.57 23.54 30.32
CA PHE A 613 -2.23 23.11 31.67
C PHE A 613 -2.96 23.90 32.77
N ILE A 614 -3.52 25.06 32.45
CA ILE A 614 -4.26 25.90 33.40
C ILE A 614 -5.72 25.45 33.46
N ASP A 615 -6.38 25.34 32.31
CA ASP A 615 -7.76 24.87 32.20
C ASP A 615 -7.96 24.00 30.95
N PRO A 616 -7.69 22.69 31.04
CA PRO A 616 -7.78 21.80 29.87
C PRO A 616 -9.20 21.69 29.32
N ASN A 617 -10.23 21.74 30.18
CA ASN A 617 -11.61 21.56 29.73
C ASN A 617 -12.12 22.81 29.00
N GLN A 618 -11.86 23.99 29.54
CA GLN A 618 -12.21 25.24 28.86
C GLN A 618 -11.45 25.37 27.55
N TYR A 619 -10.15 25.04 27.55
CA TYR A 619 -9.32 25.05 26.35
C TYR A 619 -9.87 24.11 25.26
N ASP A 620 -10.15 22.85 25.59
CA ASP A 620 -10.69 21.87 24.63
C ASP A 620 -12.04 22.31 24.06
N MET A 621 -12.88 22.94 24.89
CA MET A 621 -14.17 23.48 24.47
C MET A 621 -14.02 24.67 23.52
N GLU A 622 -13.18 25.65 23.87
CA GLU A 622 -12.97 26.86 23.06
C GLU A 622 -12.32 26.53 21.71
N ILE A 623 -11.29 25.69 21.69
CA ILE A 623 -10.66 25.21 20.45
C ILE A 623 -11.65 24.39 19.63
N GLY A 624 -12.40 23.50 20.28
CA GLY A 624 -13.45 22.72 19.61
C GLY A 624 -14.51 23.60 18.96
N MET A 625 -14.88 24.72 19.58
CA MET A 625 -15.80 25.71 19.02
C MET A 625 -15.16 26.47 17.84
N LEU A 626 -13.92 26.96 17.99
CA LEU A 626 -13.21 27.70 16.94
C LEU A 626 -13.05 26.88 15.65
N ILE A 627 -12.74 25.60 15.78
CA ILE A 627 -12.54 24.69 14.63
C ILE A 627 -13.86 24.35 13.93
N ARG A 628 -15.00 24.36 14.65
CA ARG A 628 -16.31 23.89 14.13
C ARG A 628 -17.30 25.00 13.79
N GLN A 629 -16.96 26.26 14.08
CA GLN A 629 -17.84 27.39 13.84
C GLN A 629 -17.57 28.02 12.47
N ASP A 630 -18.58 28.07 11.62
CA ASP A 630 -18.51 28.84 10.37
C ASP A 630 -18.28 30.31 10.67
N TRP A 631 -17.41 30.94 9.89
CA TRP A 631 -17.25 32.38 9.94
C TRP A 631 -18.37 33.06 9.17
N LYS A 632 -18.79 34.22 9.65
CA LYS A 632 -19.82 35.03 8.99
C LYS A 632 -19.19 36.23 8.30
N ASP A 633 -19.73 36.64 7.16
CA ASP A 633 -19.20 37.80 6.44
C ASP A 633 -19.29 39.08 7.27
N GLU A 634 -20.29 39.20 8.15
CA GLU A 634 -20.43 40.33 9.07
C GLU A 634 -19.28 40.42 10.08
N GLU A 635 -18.64 39.31 10.44
CA GLU A 635 -17.49 39.28 11.37
C GLU A 635 -16.25 39.95 10.76
N PHE A 636 -16.17 40.03 9.43
CA PHE A 636 -15.07 40.67 8.72
C PHE A 636 -15.41 42.06 8.18
N ALA A 637 -16.65 42.54 8.33
CA ALA A 637 -17.11 43.78 7.72
C ALA A 637 -16.33 45.02 8.21
N GLU A 638 -15.96 45.07 9.50
CA GLU A 638 -15.15 46.16 10.05
C GLU A 638 -13.70 46.09 9.57
N LEU A 639 -13.12 44.89 9.48
CA LEU A 639 -11.77 44.67 8.98
C LEU A 639 -11.67 45.08 7.49
N LEU A 640 -12.67 44.72 6.69
CA LEU A 640 -12.75 45.10 5.29
C LEU A 640 -12.78 46.63 5.12
N LYS A 641 -13.55 47.35 5.94
CA LYS A 641 -13.55 48.81 5.92
C LYS A 641 -12.19 49.41 6.26
N VAL A 642 -11.45 48.82 7.19
CA VAL A 642 -10.09 49.30 7.52
C VAL A 642 -9.15 49.05 6.34
N ILE A 643 -9.15 47.83 5.78
CA ILE A 643 -8.33 47.45 4.62
C ILE A 643 -8.63 48.34 3.40
N GLU A 644 -9.89 48.71 3.15
CA GLU A 644 -10.27 49.60 2.04
C GLU A 644 -9.73 51.03 2.17
N ASN A 645 -9.31 51.43 3.38
CA ASN A 645 -8.77 52.77 3.67
C ASN A 645 -7.23 52.80 3.80
N GLU A 646 -6.56 51.65 3.61
CA GLU A 646 -5.11 51.51 3.47
C GLU A 646 -4.68 51.69 2.01
#